data_AF-A0A3B0V9B0-F1
#
_entry.id   AF-A0A3B0V9B0-F1
#
_cell.length_a   1.000
_cell.length_b   1.000
_cell.length_c   1.000
_cell.angle_alpha   90.00
_cell.angle_beta   90.00
_cell.angle_gamma   90.00
#
_symmetry.space_group_name_H-M   'P 1'
#
loop_
_entity.id
_entity.type
_entity.pdbx_description
1 polymer ?
#
loop_
_entity_poly.entity_id
_entity_poly.type
_entity_poly.pdbx_seq_one_letter_code
_entity_poly.pdbx_strand_id
1 'polypeptide(L)'
;MMLLGELLDPVSCTVNPFGRTLLGRPVTGLTCDSRAVIPGSVFVAVKGQEADGHRYVSQAVARGCLAVVVDREVEIAKDVAVVMVADSRRALGHLAAAFYGYPAREMTMIGLTGTNGKTTTSWLVEGMLLAAGRRPGVIGTVNYRYLDRRGGMVVRDAPLTTPEPVRLQGLLREMADSGVTHVVMEISSHALVLERMAGLYFDVGVFTNLSRDHLDFHGSMEAYFQAKQKLFHEFLAPAGVAVVTFVAGRQNRETADDGWGRRLARELRKKGVAPFRGTGGRQSLITCGFAPGCEVRAEEPVQDLDGLRCTIHLGGRDVYLESGLTGRYNVLNLLTAAGAGLALGLEPEQIGGGLAAVRGVAGRLERVRLAGQGQWPPGPAVFVDYAHTPDALENVLRTLRRLVSGRLVCVFGCGGDRDRGKRALMGEVVGRLADVALLSSDNPRSEDAAAIAADIEPGLRQSKMEKTGLEHLLSGKARARGYVLVADRRQAIQAACALATGEDLVLIAGKGHETYQIVGNERRFFDDRLEAKNALLRWNTDHLLRATGGTLSSGRRRVLPGMISTDSRTIEPGDMFLALTGEHFDGHDYVDIVVRKGAAAVIVERPLPPAPDRQETAVIQVADTLRALGDLARYRRRLLAPAVRVVGITGSSGKTTVKEMTAAIFAAGYEAVGCDSVLKTQGNLNNLIGLPLSLLRLKAEHRVAVLEMGMNRPGEIKRLAGIADPDIG
;
A
#
# COMPACT_ATOMS: atom_id res chain seq x y z
N MET A 1 40.09 -0.38 2.34
CA MET A 1 39.70 1.05 2.21
C MET A 1 40.17 1.49 0.84
N MET A 2 39.29 2.11 0.06
CA MET A 2 39.56 2.58 -1.31
C MET A 2 40.36 3.89 -1.28
N LEU A 3 41.35 4.03 -2.17
CA LEU A 3 42.12 5.25 -2.31
C LEU A 3 41.37 6.28 -3.19
N LEU A 4 41.67 7.57 -3.03
CA LEU A 4 41.04 8.62 -3.82
C LEU A 4 41.29 8.43 -5.33
N GLY A 5 42.51 8.02 -5.74
CA GLY A 5 42.81 7.71 -7.14
C GLY A 5 41.92 6.61 -7.70
N GLU A 6 41.85 5.47 -7.00
CA GLU A 6 41.02 4.32 -7.38
C GLU A 6 39.53 4.67 -7.47
N LEU A 7 39.06 5.54 -6.57
CA LEU A 7 37.68 6.02 -6.59
C LEU A 7 37.36 6.85 -7.84
N LEU A 8 38.34 7.61 -8.37
CA LEU A 8 38.18 8.51 -9.50
C LEU A 8 38.38 7.83 -10.86
N ASP A 9 39.00 6.64 -10.91
CA ASP A 9 39.20 5.86 -12.15
C ASP A 9 37.95 5.71 -13.06
N PRO A 10 36.73 5.45 -12.56
CA PRO A 10 35.56 5.27 -13.42
C PRO A 10 35.00 6.57 -14.00
N VAL A 11 35.52 7.74 -13.63
CA VAL A 11 35.04 9.03 -14.12
C VAL A 11 36.12 9.80 -14.88
N SER A 12 35.75 10.33 -16.04
CA SER A 12 36.62 11.29 -16.74
C SER A 12 36.60 12.61 -15.96
N CYS A 13 37.75 12.98 -15.40
CA CYS A 13 37.88 14.16 -14.55
C CYS A 13 39.24 14.85 -14.70
N THR A 14 39.31 16.10 -14.23
CA THR A 14 40.58 16.77 -14.00
C THR A 14 40.72 17.10 -12.52
N VAL A 15 41.90 16.85 -11.96
CA VAL A 15 42.20 17.10 -10.55
C VAL A 15 43.20 18.26 -10.45
N ASN A 16 42.90 19.22 -9.58
CA ASN A 16 43.79 20.36 -9.32
C ASN A 16 45.17 19.89 -8.79
N PRO A 17 46.24 20.70 -8.92
CA PRO A 17 47.59 20.27 -8.54
C PRO A 17 47.72 19.76 -7.11
N PHE A 18 47.04 20.41 -6.15
CA PHE A 18 47.02 19.97 -4.76
C PHE A 18 46.33 18.61 -4.61
N GLY A 19 45.16 18.41 -5.20
CA GLY A 19 44.41 17.15 -5.12
C GLY A 19 45.16 15.94 -5.69
N ARG A 20 46.04 16.15 -6.68
CA ARG A 20 46.93 15.08 -7.20
C ARG A 20 47.86 14.52 -6.13
N THR A 21 48.26 15.34 -5.15
CA THR A 21 49.09 14.88 -4.02
C THR A 21 48.31 14.00 -3.03
N LEU A 22 46.97 14.03 -3.09
CA LEU A 22 46.08 13.28 -2.20
C LEU A 22 45.53 11.99 -2.81
N LEU A 23 45.89 11.63 -4.05
CA LEU A 23 45.35 10.44 -4.73
C LEU A 23 45.61 9.13 -3.94
N GLY A 24 46.72 9.04 -3.21
CA GLY A 24 47.05 7.89 -2.37
C GLY A 24 46.41 7.90 -0.97
N ARG A 25 45.50 8.84 -0.67
CA ARG A 25 44.81 8.91 0.62
C ARG A 25 43.55 8.03 0.61
N PRO A 26 43.23 7.36 1.73
CA PRO A 26 42.01 6.56 1.84
C PRO A 26 40.77 7.45 1.93
N VAL A 27 39.72 7.06 1.23
CA VAL A 27 38.39 7.68 1.30
C VAL A 27 37.58 7.01 2.41
N THR A 28 37.03 7.81 3.33
CA THR A 28 36.24 7.31 4.48
C THR A 28 34.73 7.38 4.25
N GLY A 29 34.28 8.18 3.28
CA GLY A 29 32.87 8.36 2.95
C GLY A 29 32.65 9.02 1.59
N LEU A 30 31.45 8.87 1.05
CA LEU A 30 30.99 9.54 -0.17
C LEU A 30 29.60 10.11 0.08
N THR A 31 29.37 11.39 -0.20
CA THR A 31 28.06 12.03 0.04
C THR A 31 27.80 13.20 -0.90
N CYS A 32 26.53 13.47 -1.19
CA CYS A 32 26.07 14.71 -1.82
C CYS A 32 25.34 15.65 -0.85
N ASP A 33 25.28 15.29 0.44
CA ASP A 33 24.77 16.13 1.53
C ASP A 33 25.94 16.63 2.37
N SER A 34 26.20 17.94 2.34
CA SER A 34 27.28 18.60 3.08
C SER A 34 27.15 18.40 4.59
N ARG A 35 25.93 18.20 5.11
CA ARG A 35 25.66 17.96 6.54
C ARG A 35 26.09 16.57 6.99
N ALA A 36 26.24 15.63 6.06
CA ALA A 36 26.66 14.26 6.30
C ALA A 36 28.17 14.04 6.09
N VAL A 37 28.93 15.08 5.74
CA VAL A 37 30.38 15.00 5.58
C VAL A 37 31.05 14.70 6.93
N ILE A 38 31.92 13.70 6.91
CA ILE A 38 32.86 13.36 7.98
C ILE A 38 34.31 13.48 7.46
N PRO A 39 35.33 13.64 8.32
CA PRO A 39 36.73 13.74 7.90
C PRO A 39 37.14 12.60 6.96
N GLY A 40 37.71 12.96 5.80
CA GLY A 40 38.12 12.01 4.77
C GLY A 40 37.06 11.68 3.71
N SER A 41 35.87 12.29 3.80
CA SER A 41 34.79 12.06 2.81
C SER A 41 35.07 12.74 1.48
N VAL A 42 34.58 12.19 0.38
CA VAL A 42 34.41 12.90 -0.89
C VAL A 42 33.01 13.49 -0.95
N PHE A 43 32.92 14.81 -1.13
CA PHE A 43 31.65 15.51 -1.32
C PHE A 43 31.40 15.76 -2.80
N VAL A 44 30.25 15.33 -3.32
CA VAL A 44 29.87 15.61 -4.71
C VAL A 44 28.82 16.71 -4.73
N ALA A 45 29.17 17.84 -5.31
CA ALA A 45 28.28 18.99 -5.42
C ALA A 45 27.30 18.77 -6.57
N VAL A 46 26.07 18.40 -6.23
CA VAL A 46 25.03 18.13 -7.22
C VAL A 46 24.04 19.29 -7.24
N LYS A 47 23.68 19.81 -8.42
CA LYS A 47 22.56 20.77 -8.52
C LYS A 47 21.26 20.05 -8.18
N GLY A 48 20.46 20.48 -7.22
CA GLY A 48 19.15 19.90 -6.87
C GLY A 48 17.98 20.58 -7.61
N GLN A 49 16.75 20.23 -7.25
CA GLN A 49 15.55 20.98 -7.66
C GLN A 49 15.35 22.23 -6.78
N GLU A 50 15.58 22.10 -5.47
CA GLU A 50 15.38 23.18 -4.49
C GLU A 50 16.66 23.98 -4.21
N ALA A 51 17.82 23.32 -4.22
CA ALA A 51 19.09 23.93 -3.87
C ALA A 51 20.23 23.40 -4.73
N ASP A 52 21.26 24.22 -4.91
CA ASP A 52 22.45 23.87 -5.67
C ASP A 52 23.58 23.44 -4.73
N GLY A 53 24.02 22.18 -4.81
CA GLY A 53 25.06 21.59 -3.95
C GLY A 53 26.38 22.36 -3.94
N HIS A 54 26.69 23.08 -5.02
CA HIS A 54 27.91 23.89 -5.12
C HIS A 54 27.94 25.02 -4.08
N ARG A 55 26.78 25.51 -3.64
CA ARG A 55 26.69 26.55 -2.59
C ARG A 55 27.16 26.04 -1.22
N TYR A 56 27.25 24.72 -1.04
CA TYR A 56 27.61 24.09 0.22
C TYR A 56 29.02 23.49 0.22
N VAL A 57 29.83 23.77 -0.80
CA VAL A 57 31.22 23.30 -0.90
C VAL A 57 32.04 23.79 0.28
N SER A 58 31.97 25.08 0.64
CA SER A 58 32.70 25.63 1.79
C SER A 58 32.31 24.96 3.12
N GLN A 59 31.03 24.57 3.26
CA GLN A 59 30.56 23.83 4.43
C GLN A 59 31.12 22.41 4.47
N ALA A 60 31.20 21.73 3.32
CA ALA A 60 31.80 20.39 3.22
C ALA A 60 33.30 20.43 3.56
N VAL A 61 34.02 21.44 3.05
CA VAL A 61 35.44 21.68 3.35
C VAL A 61 35.65 21.93 4.84
N ALA A 62 34.85 22.80 5.46
CA ALA A 62 34.93 23.07 6.89
C ALA A 62 34.70 21.82 7.77
N ARG A 63 34.00 20.81 7.24
CA ARG A 63 33.76 19.51 7.89
C ARG A 63 34.84 18.46 7.59
N GLY A 64 35.87 18.81 6.81
CA GLY A 64 37.04 17.97 6.58
C GLY A 64 36.91 16.98 5.42
N CYS A 65 36.15 17.31 4.36
CA CYS A 65 36.15 16.47 3.16
C CYS A 65 37.56 16.36 2.56
N LEU A 66 37.93 15.16 2.11
CA LEU A 66 39.18 14.88 1.41
C LEU A 66 39.21 15.53 0.02
N ALA A 67 38.08 15.49 -0.68
CA ALA A 67 37.93 16.08 -2.00
C ALA A 67 36.50 16.55 -2.25
N VAL A 68 36.37 17.52 -3.15
CA VAL A 68 35.08 18.00 -3.68
C VAL A 68 35.02 17.72 -5.17
N VAL A 69 33.92 17.09 -5.61
CA VAL A 69 33.63 16.81 -7.02
C VAL A 69 32.61 17.82 -7.50
N VAL A 70 32.92 18.56 -8.55
CA VAL A 70 32.14 19.69 -9.07
C VAL A 70 32.06 19.61 -10.60
N ASP A 71 31.00 20.18 -11.19
CA ASP A 71 30.84 20.27 -12.66
C ASP A 71 31.01 21.69 -13.21
N ARG A 72 31.41 22.62 -12.34
CA ARG A 72 31.75 24.01 -12.67
C ARG A 72 32.77 24.55 -11.68
N GLU A 73 33.41 25.64 -12.06
CA GLU A 73 34.36 26.34 -11.20
C GLU A 73 33.70 26.80 -9.89
N VAL A 74 34.43 26.63 -8.80
CA VAL A 74 34.05 27.04 -7.45
C VAL A 74 35.22 27.78 -6.79
N GLU A 75 34.92 28.87 -6.10
CA GLU A 75 35.92 29.61 -5.34
C GLU A 75 36.20 28.89 -4.01
N ILE A 76 37.34 28.22 -3.93
CA ILE A 76 37.75 27.51 -2.71
C ILE A 76 39.24 27.70 -2.41
N ALA A 77 39.63 27.39 -1.18
CA ALA A 77 41.02 27.46 -0.74
C ALA A 77 41.90 26.46 -1.53
N LYS A 78 43.17 26.84 -1.76
CA LYS A 78 44.11 26.10 -2.63
C LYS A 78 44.57 24.76 -2.05
N ASP A 79 44.26 24.50 -0.78
CA ASP A 79 44.60 23.31 0.01
C ASP A 79 43.45 22.29 0.08
N VAL A 80 42.54 22.30 -0.90
CA VAL A 80 41.46 21.31 -1.05
C VAL A 80 41.60 20.61 -2.40
N ALA A 81 41.40 19.29 -2.42
CA ALA A 81 41.34 18.54 -3.68
C ALA A 81 40.03 18.87 -4.43
N VAL A 82 40.17 19.44 -5.62
CA VAL A 82 39.04 19.72 -6.53
C VAL A 82 39.11 18.76 -7.69
N VAL A 83 38.01 18.04 -7.89
CA VAL A 83 37.81 17.11 -9.00
C VAL A 83 36.73 17.70 -9.91
N MET A 84 37.15 18.20 -11.06
CA MET A 84 36.24 18.74 -12.07
C MET A 84 35.77 17.61 -13.00
N VAL A 85 34.46 17.46 -13.15
CA VAL A 85 33.81 16.50 -14.04
C VAL A 85 32.89 17.21 -15.02
N ALA A 86 32.48 16.53 -16.09
CA ALA A 86 31.51 17.11 -17.04
C ALA A 86 30.08 17.14 -16.47
N ASP A 87 29.72 16.17 -15.62
CA ASP A 87 28.39 16.06 -14.99
C ASP A 87 28.55 15.46 -13.58
N SER A 88 28.25 16.28 -12.57
CA SER A 88 28.35 15.90 -11.16
C SER A 88 27.34 14.82 -10.75
N ARG A 89 26.13 14.81 -11.32
CA ARG A 89 25.11 13.78 -11.03
C ARG A 89 25.55 12.43 -11.55
N ARG A 90 25.99 12.39 -12.80
CA ARG A 90 26.44 11.15 -13.43
C ARG A 90 27.69 10.62 -12.74
N ALA A 91 28.64 11.51 -12.41
CA ALA A 91 29.82 11.14 -11.63
C ALA A 91 29.44 10.53 -10.27
N LEU A 92 28.48 11.11 -9.53
CA LEU A 92 28.04 10.56 -8.24
C LEU A 92 27.64 9.08 -8.33
N GLY A 93 26.94 8.67 -9.39
CA GLY A 93 26.55 7.27 -9.58
C GLY A 93 27.74 6.33 -9.80
N HIS A 94 28.66 6.70 -10.68
CA HIS A 94 29.87 5.92 -10.94
C HIS A 94 30.80 5.85 -9.73
N LEU A 95 31.00 6.98 -9.04
CA LEU A 95 31.80 7.05 -7.81
C LEU A 95 31.15 6.21 -6.70
N ALA A 96 29.82 6.25 -6.55
CA ALA A 96 29.12 5.42 -5.56
C ALA A 96 29.26 3.93 -5.89
N ALA A 97 29.16 3.54 -7.17
CA ALA A 97 29.39 2.16 -7.57
C ALA A 97 30.80 1.69 -7.19
N ALA A 98 31.83 2.49 -7.49
CA ALA A 98 33.21 2.17 -7.12
C ALA A 98 33.40 2.11 -5.60
N PHE A 99 32.95 3.12 -4.86
CA PHE A 99 33.10 3.22 -3.40
C PHE A 99 32.57 1.97 -2.67
N TYR A 100 31.45 1.40 -3.14
CA TYR A 100 30.86 0.19 -2.58
C TYR A 100 31.33 -1.12 -3.24
N GLY A 101 32.31 -1.07 -4.14
CA GLY A 101 32.91 -2.25 -4.77
C GLY A 101 32.10 -2.87 -5.91
N TYR A 102 31.31 -2.09 -6.63
CA TYR A 102 30.44 -2.50 -7.74
C TYR A 102 29.47 -3.65 -7.38
N PRO A 103 28.68 -3.52 -6.29
CA PRO A 103 27.89 -4.63 -5.74
C PRO A 103 26.86 -5.19 -6.72
N ALA A 104 26.35 -4.37 -7.65
CA ALA A 104 25.44 -4.82 -8.70
C ALA A 104 26.03 -5.89 -9.62
N ARG A 105 27.36 -5.98 -9.76
CA ARG A 105 28.03 -6.99 -10.60
C ARG A 105 28.03 -8.40 -9.97
N GLU A 106 27.70 -8.50 -8.69
CA GLU A 106 27.62 -9.77 -7.95
C GLU A 106 26.22 -10.41 -8.01
N MET A 107 25.25 -9.72 -8.60
CA MET A 107 23.84 -10.12 -8.60
C MET A 107 23.23 -9.92 -9.98
N THR A 108 22.15 -10.66 -10.29
CA THR A 108 21.34 -10.40 -11.48
C THR A 108 20.42 -9.21 -11.24
N MET A 109 20.52 -8.20 -12.08
CA MET A 109 19.82 -6.93 -11.93
C MET A 109 18.59 -6.85 -12.87
N ILE A 110 17.40 -6.68 -12.29
CA ILE A 110 16.13 -6.55 -13.02
C ILE A 110 15.57 -5.14 -12.80
N GLY A 111 15.49 -4.35 -13.88
CA GLY A 111 14.97 -2.98 -13.86
C GLY A 111 13.55 -2.89 -14.41
N LEU A 112 12.60 -2.39 -13.62
CA LEU A 112 11.20 -2.26 -14.00
C LEU A 112 10.79 -0.81 -14.19
N THR A 113 10.38 -0.41 -15.39
CA THR A 113 9.85 0.93 -15.67
C THR A 113 8.46 0.89 -16.33
N GLY A 114 7.78 2.04 -16.25
CA GLY A 114 6.43 2.26 -16.76
C GLY A 114 5.65 3.24 -15.90
N THR A 115 4.47 3.67 -16.35
CA THR A 115 3.57 4.52 -15.55
C THR A 115 2.97 3.68 -14.42
N ASN A 116 2.21 2.64 -14.77
CA ASN A 116 1.52 1.76 -13.83
C ASN A 116 2.10 0.34 -13.82
N GLY A 117 1.88 -0.41 -12.74
CA GLY A 117 2.20 -1.86 -12.68
C GLY A 117 3.61 -2.22 -12.17
N LYS A 118 4.55 -1.27 -12.06
CA LYS A 118 5.93 -1.53 -11.55
C LYS A 118 5.95 -2.33 -10.25
N THR A 119 5.22 -1.86 -9.24
CA THR A 119 5.11 -2.52 -7.94
C THR A 119 4.51 -3.91 -8.07
N THR A 120 3.37 -4.07 -8.75
CA THR A 120 2.75 -5.39 -8.93
C THR A 120 3.70 -6.37 -9.63
N THR A 121 4.33 -5.96 -10.73
CA THR A 121 5.31 -6.77 -11.46
C THR A 121 6.52 -7.11 -10.58
N SER A 122 7.00 -6.20 -9.72
CA SER A 122 8.13 -6.49 -8.83
C SER A 122 7.82 -7.62 -7.84
N TRP A 123 6.61 -7.66 -7.28
CA TRP A 123 6.15 -8.71 -6.38
C TRP A 123 5.97 -10.04 -7.11
N LEU A 124 5.45 -10.00 -8.34
CA LEU A 124 5.31 -11.18 -9.19
C LEU A 124 6.69 -11.79 -9.56
N VAL A 125 7.65 -10.95 -9.94
CA VAL A 125 9.02 -11.40 -10.24
C VAL A 125 9.71 -11.96 -9.00
N GLU A 126 9.57 -11.31 -7.84
CA GLU A 126 10.05 -11.84 -6.56
C GLU A 126 9.42 -13.21 -6.25
N GLY A 127 8.10 -13.37 -6.41
CA GLY A 127 7.40 -14.62 -6.17
C GLY A 127 7.92 -15.78 -7.04
N MET A 128 8.18 -15.53 -8.32
CA MET A 128 8.81 -16.51 -9.21
C MET A 128 10.24 -16.85 -8.80
N LEU A 129 11.03 -15.86 -8.41
CA LEU A 129 12.40 -16.07 -7.95
C LEU A 129 12.43 -16.92 -6.67
N LEU A 130 11.56 -16.65 -5.71
CA LEU A 130 11.42 -17.46 -4.50
C LEU A 130 10.96 -18.89 -4.82
N ALA A 131 9.98 -19.05 -5.70
CA ALA A 131 9.50 -20.38 -6.14
C ALA A 131 10.59 -21.18 -6.87
N ALA A 132 11.51 -20.49 -7.56
CA ALA A 132 12.67 -21.09 -8.19
C ALA A 132 13.87 -21.31 -7.23
N GLY A 133 13.69 -21.10 -5.91
CA GLY A 133 14.74 -21.28 -4.91
C GLY A 133 15.84 -20.21 -4.96
N ARG A 134 15.59 -19.07 -5.60
CA ARG A 134 16.52 -17.92 -5.64
C ARG A 134 16.33 -17.05 -4.40
N ARG A 135 17.28 -16.16 -4.16
CA ARG A 135 17.26 -15.19 -3.05
C ARG A 135 17.10 -13.77 -3.61
N PRO A 136 15.86 -13.29 -3.84
CA PRO A 136 15.64 -11.96 -4.37
C PRO A 136 15.77 -10.87 -3.30
N GLY A 137 16.20 -9.69 -3.73
CA GLY A 137 16.00 -8.42 -3.06
C GLY A 137 15.11 -7.52 -3.91
N VAL A 138 14.29 -6.69 -3.28
CA VAL A 138 13.39 -5.75 -3.95
C VAL A 138 13.67 -4.34 -3.49
N ILE A 139 13.81 -3.42 -4.44
CA ILE A 139 13.93 -1.98 -4.20
C ILE A 139 12.75 -1.32 -4.92
N GLY A 140 11.72 -0.92 -4.18
CA GLY A 140 10.49 -0.42 -4.78
C GLY A 140 9.71 0.59 -3.94
N THR A 141 8.51 0.91 -4.40
CA THR A 141 7.68 1.99 -3.84
C THR A 141 7.13 1.66 -2.45
N VAL A 142 6.93 0.37 -2.14
CA VAL A 142 6.32 -0.07 -0.88
C VAL A 142 7.35 -0.15 0.24
N ASN A 143 8.49 -0.78 -0.05
CA ASN A 143 9.60 -0.99 0.87
C ASN A 143 10.84 -1.43 0.09
N TYR A 144 11.97 -1.46 0.78
CA TYR A 144 13.11 -2.26 0.36
C TYR A 144 13.14 -3.54 1.19
N ARG A 145 13.22 -4.70 0.56
CA ARG A 145 13.16 -5.98 1.26
C ARG A 145 14.09 -7.02 0.68
N TYR A 146 14.63 -7.89 1.53
CA TYR A 146 15.50 -9.00 1.14
C TYR A 146 15.65 -9.98 2.31
N LEU A 147 16.14 -11.18 2.04
CA LEU A 147 16.49 -12.15 3.08
C LEU A 147 17.92 -11.93 3.57
N ASP A 148 18.11 -11.85 4.88
CA ASP A 148 19.45 -11.90 5.48
C ASP A 148 20.08 -13.30 5.36
N ARG A 149 21.34 -13.46 5.80
CA ARG A 149 22.06 -14.75 5.76
C ARG A 149 21.41 -15.87 6.56
N ARG A 150 20.56 -15.54 7.54
CA ARG A 150 19.84 -16.51 8.39
C ARG A 150 18.45 -16.84 7.84
N GLY A 151 18.05 -16.24 6.72
CA GLY A 151 16.71 -16.39 6.15
C GLY A 151 15.66 -15.47 6.78
N GLY A 152 16.06 -14.51 7.62
CA GLY A 152 15.16 -13.49 8.15
C GLY A 152 14.81 -12.44 7.09
N MET A 153 13.54 -12.07 6.98
CA MET A 153 13.10 -10.99 6.09
C MET A 153 13.50 -9.64 6.68
N VAL A 154 14.40 -8.93 5.99
CA VAL A 154 14.73 -7.53 6.26
C VAL A 154 13.76 -6.65 5.49
N VAL A 155 13.14 -5.69 6.17
CA VAL A 155 12.28 -4.67 5.55
C VAL A 155 12.76 -3.29 5.98
N ARG A 156 12.93 -2.40 5.01
CA ARG A 156 13.30 -0.99 5.20
C ARG A 156 12.27 -0.09 4.55
N ASP A 157 12.06 1.08 5.16
CA ASP A 157 11.23 2.12 4.57
C ASP A 157 11.81 2.61 3.24
N ALA A 158 10.92 2.81 2.28
CA ALA A 158 11.23 3.33 0.95
C ALA A 158 10.77 4.80 0.82
N PRO A 159 11.61 5.79 1.18
CA PRO A 159 11.24 7.20 1.01
C PRO A 159 11.15 7.61 -0.47
N LEU A 160 11.80 6.85 -1.36
CA LEU A 160 11.75 7.03 -2.80
C LEU A 160 11.56 5.67 -3.46
N THR A 161 10.76 5.62 -4.55
CA THR A 161 10.68 4.42 -5.40
C THR A 161 12.06 3.98 -5.88
N THR A 162 12.93 4.94 -6.22
CA THR A 162 14.31 4.70 -6.66
C THR A 162 15.25 5.61 -5.86
N PRO A 163 16.11 5.06 -4.96
CA PRO A 163 16.99 5.85 -4.09
C PRO A 163 18.04 6.67 -4.84
N GLU A 164 18.62 7.67 -4.15
CA GLU A 164 19.82 8.38 -4.63
C GLU A 164 21.05 7.45 -4.69
N PRO A 165 22.03 7.69 -5.58
CA PRO A 165 23.07 6.72 -5.89
C PRO A 165 23.87 6.18 -4.70
N VAL A 166 24.27 7.05 -3.76
CA VAL A 166 25.05 6.63 -2.59
C VAL A 166 24.26 5.64 -1.73
N ARG A 167 22.99 5.94 -1.45
CA ARG A 167 22.11 5.07 -0.67
C ARG A 167 21.77 3.80 -1.44
N LEU A 168 21.56 3.91 -2.75
CA LEU A 168 21.28 2.78 -3.62
C LEU A 168 22.44 1.77 -3.62
N GLN A 169 23.66 2.24 -3.87
CA GLN A 169 24.84 1.37 -3.91
C GLN A 169 25.16 0.76 -2.54
N GLY A 170 24.97 1.52 -1.45
CA GLY A 170 25.08 0.98 -0.09
C GLY A 170 24.07 -0.14 0.18
N LEU A 171 22.81 0.04 -0.23
CA LEU A 171 21.78 -0.99 -0.11
C LEU A 171 22.10 -2.23 -0.96
N LEU A 172 22.62 -2.04 -2.17
CA LEU A 172 23.05 -3.16 -3.02
C LEU A 172 24.22 -3.92 -2.41
N ARG A 173 25.17 -3.23 -1.76
CA ARG A 173 26.26 -3.88 -1.00
C ARG A 173 25.71 -4.69 0.16
N GLU A 174 24.79 -4.15 0.96
CA GLU A 174 24.13 -4.89 2.04
C GLU A 174 23.44 -6.18 1.52
N MET A 175 22.75 -6.07 0.38
CA MET A 175 22.08 -7.20 -0.28
C MET A 175 23.09 -8.26 -0.75
N ALA A 176 24.14 -7.84 -1.45
CA ALA A 176 25.20 -8.75 -1.91
C ALA A 176 25.87 -9.45 -0.72
N ASP A 177 26.20 -8.72 0.34
CA ASP A 177 26.75 -9.28 1.58
C ASP A 177 25.79 -10.26 2.27
N SER A 178 24.48 -10.05 2.12
CA SER A 178 23.44 -10.94 2.63
C SER A 178 23.26 -12.21 1.80
N GLY A 179 23.91 -12.32 0.64
CA GLY A 179 23.78 -13.43 -0.30
C GLY A 179 22.51 -13.34 -1.16
N VAL A 180 22.01 -12.13 -1.40
CA VAL A 180 21.02 -11.87 -2.44
C VAL A 180 21.63 -12.24 -3.79
N THR A 181 20.83 -12.86 -4.65
CA THR A 181 21.25 -13.36 -5.97
C THR A 181 20.65 -12.54 -7.10
N HIS A 182 19.49 -11.94 -6.87
CA HIS A 182 18.73 -11.19 -7.86
C HIS A 182 18.17 -9.93 -7.21
N VAL A 183 18.24 -8.79 -7.87
CA VAL A 183 17.63 -7.54 -7.39
C VAL A 183 16.57 -7.07 -8.37
N VAL A 184 15.33 -7.01 -7.90
CA VAL A 184 14.19 -6.47 -8.64
C VAL A 184 13.99 -5.01 -8.23
N MET A 185 14.27 -4.08 -9.13
CA MET A 185 14.24 -2.65 -8.83
C MET A 185 13.18 -1.91 -9.65
N GLU A 186 12.32 -1.16 -8.97
CA GLU A 186 11.43 -0.19 -9.61
C GLU A 186 12.22 1.07 -10.00
N ILE A 187 12.17 1.43 -11.30
CA ILE A 187 12.91 2.55 -11.88
C ILE A 187 11.92 3.62 -12.33
N SER A 188 11.85 4.70 -11.56
CA SER A 188 11.07 5.89 -11.91
C SER A 188 11.71 6.65 -13.08
N SER A 189 10.92 7.36 -13.87
CA SER A 189 11.45 8.22 -14.94
C SER A 189 12.32 9.36 -14.39
N HIS A 190 12.01 9.86 -13.20
CA HIS A 190 12.83 10.84 -12.49
C HIS A 190 14.24 10.29 -12.24
N ALA A 191 14.36 9.03 -11.81
CA ALA A 191 15.66 8.42 -11.56
C ALA A 191 16.53 8.29 -12.82
N LEU A 192 15.90 8.03 -13.98
CA LEU A 192 16.59 7.96 -15.28
C LEU A 192 17.03 9.33 -15.78
N VAL A 193 16.25 10.39 -15.54
CA VAL A 193 16.62 11.76 -15.92
C VAL A 193 17.64 12.37 -14.96
N LEU A 194 17.54 12.08 -13.67
CA LEU A 194 18.44 12.58 -12.62
C LEU A 194 19.73 11.75 -12.48
N GLU A 195 20.02 10.87 -13.44
CA GLU A 195 21.22 10.02 -13.49
C GLU A 195 21.43 9.16 -12.22
N ARG A 196 20.35 8.82 -11.50
CA ARG A 196 20.46 7.98 -10.29
C ARG A 196 20.96 6.57 -10.58
N MET A 197 20.79 6.11 -11.82
CA MET A 197 21.18 4.79 -12.31
C MET A 197 22.59 4.76 -12.89
N ALA A 198 23.30 5.89 -12.94
CA ALA A 198 24.68 5.91 -13.43
C ALA A 198 25.55 4.93 -12.63
N GLY A 199 26.37 4.15 -13.34
CA GLY A 199 27.18 3.08 -12.77
C GLY A 199 26.46 1.73 -12.59
N LEU A 200 25.21 1.59 -13.03
CA LEU A 200 24.47 0.32 -13.04
C LEU A 200 24.20 -0.17 -14.47
N TYR A 201 24.12 -1.49 -14.60
CA TYR A 201 23.59 -2.17 -15.77
C TYR A 201 22.55 -3.20 -15.35
N PHE A 202 21.57 -3.46 -16.21
CA PHE A 202 20.49 -4.42 -15.96
C PHE A 202 20.58 -5.60 -16.91
N ASP A 203 20.51 -6.80 -16.37
CA ASP A 203 20.40 -8.04 -17.15
C ASP A 203 19.02 -8.18 -17.77
N VAL A 204 17.99 -7.67 -17.09
CA VAL A 204 16.61 -7.63 -17.61
C VAL A 204 16.03 -6.23 -17.43
N GLY A 205 15.66 -5.58 -18.53
CA GLY A 205 14.93 -4.31 -18.54
C GLY A 205 13.47 -4.56 -18.90
N VAL A 206 12.53 -4.05 -18.11
CA VAL A 206 11.10 -4.33 -18.28
C VAL A 206 10.30 -3.05 -18.46
N PHE A 207 9.45 -3.02 -19.49
CA PHE A 207 8.51 -1.94 -19.76
C PHE A 207 7.06 -2.44 -19.60
N THR A 208 6.33 -1.88 -18.64
CA THR A 208 4.92 -2.24 -18.40
C THR A 208 3.96 -1.46 -19.29
N ASN A 209 3.96 -0.13 -19.22
CA ASN A 209 3.08 0.76 -20.00
C ASN A 209 3.51 2.22 -19.86
N LEU A 210 2.91 3.10 -20.67
CA LEU A 210 3.01 4.55 -20.53
C LEU A 210 1.63 5.21 -20.74
N SER A 211 1.22 5.99 -19.75
CA SER A 211 0.04 6.87 -19.77
C SER A 211 0.37 8.19 -19.04
N ARG A 212 -0.51 9.19 -19.16
CA ARG A 212 -0.28 10.55 -18.63
C ARG A 212 -0.01 10.54 -17.13
N ASP A 213 1.18 10.97 -16.77
CA ASP A 213 1.64 11.18 -15.40
C ASP A 213 2.92 12.04 -15.42
N HIS A 214 3.27 12.66 -14.29
CA HIS A 214 4.51 13.42 -14.10
C HIS A 214 4.81 14.52 -15.15
N LEU A 215 3.79 15.09 -15.79
CA LEU A 215 4.00 16.13 -16.80
C LEU A 215 4.44 17.47 -16.20
N ASP A 216 4.22 17.68 -14.91
CA ASP A 216 4.81 18.75 -14.11
C ASP A 216 6.34 18.73 -14.13
N PHE A 217 6.95 17.55 -14.30
CA PHE A 217 8.40 17.38 -14.43
C PHE A 217 8.85 17.24 -15.89
N HIS A 218 8.20 16.39 -16.69
CA HIS A 218 8.65 16.05 -18.05
C HIS A 218 8.19 17.05 -19.13
N GLY A 219 7.15 17.84 -18.86
CA GLY A 219 6.57 18.81 -19.81
C GLY A 219 5.73 18.19 -20.94
N SER A 220 6.11 17.02 -21.48
CA SER A 220 5.36 16.33 -22.53
C SER A 220 5.39 14.80 -22.40
N MET A 221 4.43 14.13 -23.04
CA MET A 221 4.38 12.66 -23.10
C MET A 221 5.58 12.07 -23.85
N GLU A 222 6.08 12.77 -24.87
CA GLU A 222 7.26 12.34 -25.63
C GLU A 222 8.52 12.39 -24.75
N ALA A 223 8.77 13.49 -24.04
CA ALA A 223 9.89 13.59 -23.11
C ALA A 223 9.81 12.51 -22.01
N TYR A 224 8.58 12.24 -21.51
CA TYR A 224 8.36 11.18 -20.53
C TYR A 224 8.64 9.77 -21.10
N PHE A 225 8.29 9.50 -22.35
CA PHE A 225 8.65 8.26 -23.04
C PHE A 225 10.16 8.10 -23.19
N GLN A 226 10.83 9.13 -23.72
CA GLN A 226 12.29 9.14 -23.91
C GLN A 226 13.04 8.90 -22.60
N ALA A 227 12.57 9.51 -21.51
CA ALA A 227 13.13 9.29 -20.18
C ALA A 227 13.10 7.81 -19.76
N LYS A 228 11.99 7.10 -19.97
CA LYS A 228 11.90 5.65 -19.67
C LYS A 228 12.71 4.81 -20.64
N GLN A 229 12.84 5.27 -21.88
CA GLN A 229 13.60 4.60 -22.92
C GLN A 229 15.08 4.45 -22.59
N LYS A 230 15.64 5.38 -21.82
CA LYS A 230 17.01 5.32 -21.31
C LYS A 230 17.34 3.98 -20.66
N LEU A 231 16.40 3.34 -19.94
CA LEU A 231 16.62 2.02 -19.34
C LEU A 231 17.09 0.98 -20.37
N PHE A 232 16.54 1.03 -21.58
CA PHE A 232 16.82 0.05 -22.63
C PHE A 232 18.00 0.45 -23.52
N HIS A 233 18.21 1.75 -23.71
CA HIS A 233 19.25 2.26 -24.60
C HIS A 233 20.59 2.50 -23.92
N GLU A 234 20.59 2.85 -22.63
CA GLU A 234 21.79 3.27 -21.90
C GLU A 234 22.16 2.30 -20.77
N PHE A 235 21.16 1.72 -20.09
CA PHE A 235 21.37 0.93 -18.87
C PHE A 235 21.15 -0.58 -19.05
N LEU A 236 20.67 -1.04 -20.21
CA LEU A 236 20.54 -2.48 -20.47
C LEU A 236 21.93 -3.06 -20.78
N ALA A 237 22.28 -4.16 -20.12
CA ALA A 237 23.56 -4.82 -20.32
C ALA A 237 23.76 -5.26 -21.79
N PRO A 238 24.99 -5.44 -22.27
CA PRO A 238 25.26 -5.90 -23.64
C PRO A 238 24.64 -7.26 -24.00
N ALA A 239 24.44 -8.14 -23.01
CA ALA A 239 23.73 -9.40 -23.13
C ALA A 239 22.32 -9.38 -22.48
N GLY A 240 21.82 -8.19 -22.17
CA GLY A 240 20.57 -8.02 -21.44
C GLY A 240 19.32 -8.27 -22.29
N VAL A 241 18.22 -8.60 -21.62
CA VAL A 241 16.92 -8.88 -22.25
C VAL A 241 15.94 -7.74 -21.97
N ALA A 242 15.36 -7.17 -23.02
CA ALA A 242 14.26 -6.23 -22.92
C ALA A 242 12.93 -6.99 -22.90
N VAL A 243 12.09 -6.78 -21.90
CA VAL A 243 10.72 -7.31 -21.82
C VAL A 243 9.74 -6.16 -22.00
N VAL A 244 8.98 -6.17 -23.09
CA VAL A 244 8.12 -5.04 -23.47
C VAL A 244 6.68 -5.47 -23.60
N THR A 245 5.79 -4.79 -22.88
CA THR A 245 4.37 -5.11 -22.84
C THR A 245 3.57 -4.28 -23.83
N PHE A 246 2.70 -4.93 -24.60
CA PHE A 246 1.78 -4.31 -25.53
C PHE A 246 0.41 -4.20 -24.87
N VAL A 247 0.08 -2.97 -24.46
CA VAL A 247 -1.26 -2.64 -23.98
C VAL A 247 -2.14 -2.28 -25.16
N ALA A 248 -3.34 -2.86 -25.23
CA ALA A 248 -4.35 -2.43 -26.19
C ALA A 248 -4.85 -1.03 -25.79
N GLY A 249 -4.45 0.00 -26.53
CA GLY A 249 -4.86 1.39 -26.29
C GLY A 249 -5.66 1.94 -27.48
N ARG A 250 -6.56 2.89 -27.21
CA ARG A 250 -7.08 3.80 -28.24
C ARG A 250 -5.87 4.42 -28.96
N GLN A 251 -5.88 4.47 -30.30
CA GLN A 251 -4.84 5.17 -31.07
C GLN A 251 -4.47 6.47 -30.37
N ASN A 252 -3.17 6.66 -30.12
CA ASN A 252 -2.71 7.91 -29.57
C ASN A 252 -3.02 8.99 -30.62
N ARG A 253 -4.04 9.82 -30.36
CA ARG A 253 -4.51 10.83 -31.33
C ARG A 253 -3.40 11.80 -31.75
N GLU A 254 -2.36 11.93 -30.93
CA GLU A 254 -1.21 12.79 -31.19
C GLU A 254 -0.12 12.13 -32.06
N THR A 255 0.01 10.81 -32.08
CA THR A 255 1.13 10.13 -32.77
C THR A 255 0.73 9.10 -33.82
N ALA A 256 -0.58 8.85 -34.02
CA ALA A 256 -1.12 7.82 -34.92
C ALA A 256 -0.50 6.41 -34.73
N ASP A 257 0.13 6.16 -33.57
CA ASP A 257 0.92 4.97 -33.29
C ASP A 257 0.09 3.92 -32.54
N ASP A 258 0.45 2.65 -32.71
CA ASP A 258 -0.24 1.48 -32.16
C ASP A 258 0.03 1.24 -30.66
N GLY A 259 0.71 2.19 -30.00
CA GLY A 259 0.96 2.26 -28.56
C GLY A 259 2.45 2.29 -28.20
N TRP A 260 2.79 2.89 -27.06
CA TRP A 260 4.18 3.14 -26.63
C TRP A 260 5.06 1.88 -26.53
N GLY A 261 4.49 0.75 -26.11
CA GLY A 261 5.24 -0.53 -26.05
C GLY A 261 5.62 -1.03 -27.43
N ARG A 262 4.72 -0.93 -28.41
CA ARG A 262 5.00 -1.33 -29.80
C ARG A 262 6.02 -0.42 -30.45
N ARG A 263 5.94 0.89 -30.20
CA ARG A 263 6.97 1.86 -30.58
C ARG A 263 8.33 1.49 -30.02
N LEU A 264 8.43 1.26 -28.70
CA LEU A 264 9.68 0.86 -28.05
C LEU A 264 10.27 -0.41 -28.68
N ALA A 265 9.46 -1.44 -28.87
CA ALA A 265 9.90 -2.68 -29.51
C ALA A 265 10.41 -2.45 -30.95
N ARG A 266 9.76 -1.57 -31.72
CA ARG A 266 10.19 -1.20 -33.09
C ARG A 266 11.52 -0.47 -33.07
N GLU A 267 11.72 0.47 -32.16
CA GLU A 267 12.96 1.24 -32.01
C GLU A 267 14.12 0.37 -31.52
N LEU A 268 13.89 -0.57 -30.60
CA LEU A 268 14.90 -1.53 -30.16
C LEU A 268 15.35 -2.46 -31.30
N ARG A 269 14.40 -2.97 -32.10
CA ARG A 269 14.71 -3.79 -33.27
C ARG A 269 15.55 -3.02 -34.29
N LYS A 270 15.25 -1.74 -34.54
CA LYS A 270 16.05 -0.87 -35.42
C LYS A 270 17.49 -0.69 -34.92
N LYS A 271 17.72 -0.75 -33.61
CA LYS A 271 19.06 -0.71 -33.00
C LYS A 271 19.76 -2.07 -32.94
N GLY A 272 19.18 -3.12 -33.51
CA GLY A 272 19.79 -4.45 -33.59
C GLY A 272 19.47 -5.38 -32.43
N VAL A 273 18.54 -5.02 -31.53
CA VAL A 273 18.06 -5.94 -30.49
C VAL A 273 17.28 -7.08 -31.15
N ALA A 274 17.77 -8.31 -30.97
CA ALA A 274 17.23 -9.50 -31.64
C ALA A 274 15.97 -10.04 -30.93
N PRO A 275 15.11 -10.82 -31.61
CA PRO A 275 14.08 -11.61 -30.92
C PRO A 275 14.72 -12.60 -29.93
N PHE A 276 14.05 -12.81 -28.79
CA PHE A 276 14.52 -13.78 -27.80
C PHE A 276 14.48 -15.21 -28.34
N ARG A 277 15.58 -15.95 -28.15
CA ARG A 277 15.71 -17.38 -28.50
C ARG A 277 16.44 -18.16 -27.41
N GLY A 278 16.35 -17.68 -26.15
CA GLY A 278 17.15 -18.13 -25.03
C GLY A 278 18.24 -17.15 -24.63
N THR A 279 18.97 -17.47 -23.57
CA THR A 279 20.08 -16.66 -23.04
C THR A 279 21.29 -16.73 -23.99
N GLY A 280 21.85 -15.59 -24.37
CA GLY A 280 23.00 -15.51 -25.28
C GLY A 280 23.76 -14.19 -25.17
N GLY A 281 24.94 -14.09 -25.79
CA GLY A 281 25.87 -12.96 -25.65
C GLY A 281 25.48 -11.66 -26.37
N ARG A 282 24.20 -11.42 -26.66
CA ARG A 282 23.70 -10.18 -27.31
C ARG A 282 22.35 -9.77 -26.74
N GLN A 283 22.03 -8.49 -26.86
CA GLN A 283 20.72 -7.98 -26.45
C GLN A 283 19.57 -8.66 -27.20
N SER A 284 18.50 -8.96 -26.47
CA SER A 284 17.29 -9.57 -27.03
C SER A 284 16.00 -8.96 -26.50
N LEU A 285 14.88 -9.24 -27.16
CA LEU A 285 13.57 -8.67 -26.90
C LEU A 285 12.53 -9.78 -26.72
N ILE A 286 11.79 -9.70 -25.61
CA ILE A 286 10.56 -10.46 -25.33
C ILE A 286 9.37 -9.53 -25.39
N THR A 287 8.34 -9.91 -26.16
CA THR A 287 7.09 -9.15 -26.27
C THR A 287 5.95 -9.83 -25.50
N CYS A 288 5.24 -9.05 -24.68
CA CYS A 288 4.16 -9.55 -23.80
C CYS A 288 2.83 -8.89 -24.14
N GLY A 289 1.72 -9.62 -24.11
CA GLY A 289 0.38 -9.03 -24.25
C GLY A 289 -0.66 -10.00 -24.80
N PHE A 290 -1.87 -9.52 -25.09
CA PHE A 290 -2.96 -10.36 -25.63
C PHE A 290 -2.87 -10.62 -27.14
N ALA A 291 -2.00 -9.92 -27.86
CA ALA A 291 -1.93 -10.04 -29.31
C ALA A 291 -1.26 -11.37 -29.72
N PRO A 292 -1.75 -12.07 -30.77
CA PRO A 292 -1.20 -13.36 -31.20
C PRO A 292 0.31 -13.36 -31.50
N GLY A 293 0.87 -12.21 -31.90
CA GLY A 293 2.30 -12.07 -32.19
C GLY A 293 3.20 -11.77 -30.98
N CYS A 294 2.67 -11.78 -29.75
CA CYS A 294 3.48 -11.67 -28.54
C CYS A 294 4.06 -13.04 -28.17
N GLU A 295 5.31 -13.07 -27.74
CA GLU A 295 6.00 -14.28 -27.28
C GLU A 295 5.44 -14.81 -25.95
N VAL A 296 4.96 -13.90 -25.11
CA VAL A 296 4.22 -14.22 -23.87
C VAL A 296 2.82 -13.64 -23.98
N ARG A 297 1.82 -14.50 -24.00
CA ARG A 297 0.42 -14.08 -24.20
C ARG A 297 -0.54 -14.90 -23.36
N ALA A 298 -1.72 -14.36 -23.07
CA ALA A 298 -2.81 -15.08 -22.42
C ALA A 298 -4.05 -15.12 -23.30
N GLU A 299 -4.86 -16.14 -23.08
CA GLU A 299 -6.26 -16.17 -23.48
C GLU A 299 -7.08 -15.13 -22.68
N GLU A 300 -8.34 -14.90 -23.08
CA GLU A 300 -9.21 -13.99 -22.32
C GLU A 300 -9.47 -14.58 -20.92
N PRO A 301 -9.19 -13.84 -19.83
CA PRO A 301 -9.29 -14.37 -18.49
C PRO A 301 -10.74 -14.47 -18.02
N VAL A 302 -11.04 -15.51 -17.24
CA VAL A 302 -12.24 -15.57 -16.40
C VAL A 302 -11.87 -14.94 -15.05
N GLN A 303 -12.73 -14.08 -14.50
CA GLN A 303 -12.42 -13.34 -13.28
C GLN A 303 -13.68 -13.08 -12.44
N ASP A 304 -13.46 -13.00 -11.14
CA ASP A 304 -14.45 -12.66 -10.13
C ASP A 304 -13.83 -11.72 -9.08
N LEU A 305 -14.49 -11.51 -7.95
CA LEU A 305 -13.99 -10.66 -6.86
C LEU A 305 -12.84 -11.32 -6.06
N ASP A 306 -12.61 -12.61 -6.24
CA ASP A 306 -11.61 -13.41 -5.52
C ASP A 306 -10.33 -13.61 -6.33
N GLY A 307 -10.39 -13.46 -7.66
CA GLY A 307 -9.21 -13.50 -8.50
C GLY A 307 -9.51 -13.65 -9.99
N LEU A 308 -8.54 -14.23 -10.71
CA LEU A 308 -8.66 -14.53 -12.13
C LEU A 308 -8.05 -15.89 -12.47
N ARG A 309 -8.52 -16.47 -13.56
CA ARG A 309 -8.05 -17.72 -14.16
C ARG A 309 -7.82 -17.52 -15.65
N CYS A 310 -6.64 -17.92 -16.15
CA CYS A 310 -6.35 -17.90 -17.58
C CYS A 310 -5.24 -18.89 -17.94
N THR A 311 -5.17 -19.24 -19.22
CA THR A 311 -4.02 -19.93 -19.82
C THR A 311 -3.02 -18.90 -20.33
N ILE A 312 -1.76 -19.03 -19.93
CA ILE A 312 -0.64 -18.25 -20.44
C ILE A 312 0.18 -19.14 -21.38
N HIS A 313 0.40 -18.67 -22.61
CA HIS A 313 1.33 -19.25 -23.57
C HIS A 313 2.70 -18.58 -23.38
N LEU A 314 3.71 -19.35 -22.95
CA LEU A 314 5.07 -18.87 -22.74
C LEU A 314 6.10 -19.99 -22.97
N GLY A 315 7.24 -19.68 -23.60
CA GLY A 315 8.30 -20.66 -23.84
C GLY A 315 7.88 -21.86 -24.70
N GLY A 316 6.88 -21.70 -25.57
CA GLY A 316 6.30 -22.79 -26.36
C GLY A 316 5.44 -23.78 -25.56
N ARG A 317 5.10 -23.46 -24.31
CA ARG A 317 4.20 -24.23 -23.45
C ARG A 317 3.00 -23.41 -23.01
N ASP A 318 1.97 -24.12 -22.58
CA ASP A 318 0.77 -23.55 -22.00
C ASP A 318 0.80 -23.78 -20.48
N VAL A 319 0.60 -22.71 -19.73
CA VAL A 319 0.58 -22.70 -18.27
C VAL A 319 -0.79 -22.22 -17.81
N TYR A 320 -1.54 -23.10 -17.16
CA TYR A 320 -2.79 -22.71 -16.50
C TYR A 320 -2.48 -21.96 -15.21
N LEU A 321 -3.04 -20.77 -15.06
CA LEU A 321 -2.81 -19.89 -13.91
C LEU A 321 -4.12 -19.57 -13.19
N GLU A 322 -4.12 -19.80 -11.88
CA GLU A 322 -5.06 -19.20 -10.94
C GLU A 322 -4.33 -18.15 -10.10
N SER A 323 -4.79 -16.89 -10.15
CA SER A 323 -4.19 -15.78 -9.41
C SER A 323 -5.22 -15.14 -8.48
N GLY A 324 -4.77 -14.72 -7.29
CA GLY A 324 -5.57 -13.89 -6.38
C GLY A 324 -5.69 -12.43 -6.82
N LEU A 325 -4.98 -12.03 -7.88
CA LEU A 325 -5.11 -10.72 -8.49
C LEU A 325 -6.37 -10.67 -9.37
N THR A 326 -7.00 -9.51 -9.45
CA THR A 326 -8.21 -9.29 -10.24
C THR A 326 -7.97 -8.21 -11.29
N GLY A 327 -8.59 -8.31 -12.46
CA GLY A 327 -8.57 -7.29 -13.49
C GLY A 327 -7.66 -7.58 -14.68
N ARG A 328 -8.10 -7.15 -15.86
CA ARG A 328 -7.40 -7.38 -17.13
C ARG A 328 -6.00 -6.74 -17.16
N TYR A 329 -5.81 -5.60 -16.50
CA TYR A 329 -4.50 -4.98 -16.40
C TYR A 329 -3.53 -5.79 -15.51
N ASN A 330 -4.05 -6.55 -14.53
CA ASN A 330 -3.23 -7.48 -13.75
C ASN A 330 -2.83 -8.71 -14.56
N VAL A 331 -3.64 -9.16 -15.53
CA VAL A 331 -3.17 -10.15 -16.52
C VAL A 331 -1.99 -9.61 -17.31
N LEU A 332 -2.00 -8.34 -17.73
CA LEU A 332 -0.82 -7.75 -18.37
C LEU A 332 0.39 -7.76 -17.43
N ASN A 333 0.24 -7.38 -16.15
CA ASN A 333 1.34 -7.46 -15.17
C ASN A 333 1.86 -8.88 -14.99
N LEU A 334 0.98 -9.90 -15.00
CA LEU A 334 1.33 -11.33 -14.96
C LEU A 334 2.12 -11.75 -16.19
N LEU A 335 1.69 -11.35 -17.39
CA LEU A 335 2.41 -11.62 -18.65
C LEU A 335 3.77 -10.93 -18.67
N THR A 336 3.84 -9.67 -18.24
CA THR A 336 5.10 -8.93 -18.13
C THR A 336 6.07 -9.61 -17.16
N ALA A 337 5.57 -10.07 -16.00
CA ALA A 337 6.37 -10.81 -15.04
C ALA A 337 6.83 -12.16 -15.64
N ALA A 338 5.93 -12.94 -16.25
CA ALA A 338 6.28 -14.19 -16.92
C ALA A 338 7.37 -13.99 -18.00
N GLY A 339 7.33 -12.90 -18.77
CA GLY A 339 8.38 -12.53 -19.71
C GLY A 339 9.73 -12.26 -19.03
N ALA A 340 9.74 -11.62 -17.86
CA ALA A 340 10.96 -11.49 -17.05
C ALA A 340 11.43 -12.86 -16.50
N GLY A 341 10.51 -13.75 -16.11
CA GLY A 341 10.84 -15.11 -15.70
C GLY A 341 11.54 -15.91 -16.80
N LEU A 342 11.03 -15.81 -18.04
CA LEU A 342 11.68 -16.41 -19.22
C LEU A 342 13.07 -15.82 -19.48
N ALA A 343 13.21 -14.50 -19.38
CA ALA A 343 14.50 -13.82 -19.54
C ALA A 343 15.54 -14.29 -18.51
N LEU A 344 15.09 -14.65 -17.31
CA LEU A 344 15.90 -15.19 -16.21
C LEU A 344 16.15 -16.70 -16.32
N GLY A 345 15.67 -17.36 -17.37
CA GLY A 345 15.84 -18.79 -17.59
C GLY A 345 15.04 -19.66 -16.61
N LEU A 346 13.92 -19.17 -16.08
CA LEU A 346 13.02 -19.97 -15.26
C LEU A 346 12.17 -20.90 -16.12
N GLU A 347 11.91 -22.11 -15.63
CA GLU A 347 11.03 -23.06 -16.30
C GLU A 347 9.56 -22.60 -16.20
N PRO A 348 8.71 -22.89 -17.21
CA PRO A 348 7.31 -22.47 -17.21
C PRO A 348 6.52 -22.87 -15.96
N GLU A 349 6.83 -24.03 -15.37
CA GLU A 349 6.20 -24.50 -14.13
C GLU A 349 6.61 -23.66 -12.91
N GLN A 350 7.87 -23.22 -12.84
CA GLN A 350 8.36 -22.31 -11.79
C GLN A 350 7.72 -20.92 -11.93
N ILE A 351 7.58 -20.45 -13.17
CA ILE A 351 6.87 -19.20 -13.49
C ILE A 351 5.41 -19.31 -13.02
N GLY A 352 4.67 -20.33 -13.45
CA GLY A 352 3.27 -20.53 -13.07
C GLY A 352 3.07 -20.60 -11.56
N GLY A 353 3.85 -21.44 -10.87
CA GLY A 353 3.78 -21.61 -9.42
C GLY A 353 4.10 -20.31 -8.66
N GLY A 354 5.14 -19.58 -9.08
CA GLY A 354 5.53 -18.32 -8.47
C GLY A 354 4.52 -17.19 -8.65
N LEU A 355 3.91 -17.09 -9.84
CA LEU A 355 2.83 -16.12 -10.09
C LEU A 355 1.58 -16.44 -9.25
N ALA A 356 1.21 -17.73 -9.14
CA ALA A 356 0.06 -18.17 -8.33
C ALA A 356 0.26 -17.95 -6.82
N ALA A 357 1.50 -18.02 -6.34
CA ALA A 357 1.84 -17.81 -4.93
C ALA A 357 1.58 -16.37 -4.46
N VAL A 358 1.61 -15.39 -5.38
CA VAL A 358 1.31 -13.98 -5.07
C VAL A 358 -0.20 -13.78 -4.97
N ARG A 359 -0.73 -13.86 -3.74
CA ARG A 359 -2.17 -13.72 -3.46
C ARG A 359 -2.68 -12.28 -3.56
N GLY A 360 -1.81 -11.30 -3.44
CA GLY A 360 -2.16 -9.88 -3.46
C GLY A 360 -0.92 -9.01 -3.32
N VAL A 361 -1.04 -7.74 -3.71
CA VAL A 361 0.03 -6.75 -3.59
C VAL A 361 -0.50 -5.61 -2.75
N ALA A 362 0.27 -5.22 -1.72
CA ALA A 362 -0.13 -4.19 -0.76
C ALA A 362 -0.58 -2.91 -1.49
N GLY A 363 -1.83 -2.50 -1.27
CA GLY A 363 -2.41 -1.30 -1.84
C GLY A 363 -2.65 -1.31 -3.35
N ARG A 364 -2.64 -2.48 -4.02
CA ARG A 364 -2.90 -2.61 -5.47
C ARG A 364 -4.09 -3.53 -5.69
N LEU A 365 -5.26 -2.94 -5.87
CA LEU A 365 -6.57 -3.57 -5.89
C LEU A 365 -6.70 -4.62 -4.79
N GLU A 366 -6.23 -4.25 -3.60
CA GLU A 366 -6.15 -5.14 -2.45
C GLU A 366 -7.55 -5.33 -1.88
N ARG A 367 -8.08 -6.56 -1.96
CA ARG A 367 -9.36 -6.89 -1.33
C ARG A 367 -9.19 -6.90 0.18
N VAL A 368 -9.90 -6.01 0.85
CA VAL A 368 -9.92 -5.95 2.31
C VAL A 368 -10.81 -7.08 2.82
N ARG A 369 -10.22 -7.96 3.63
CA ARG A 369 -10.92 -9.06 4.30
C ARG A 369 -10.73 -9.01 5.81
N LEU A 370 -11.76 -9.40 6.54
CA LEU A 370 -11.62 -9.76 7.96
C LEU A 370 -11.00 -11.16 8.05
N ALA A 371 -10.21 -11.42 9.08
CA ALA A 371 -9.41 -12.64 9.20
C ALA A 371 -10.24 -13.88 9.59
N GLY A 372 -11.42 -13.67 10.21
CA GLY A 372 -12.27 -14.76 10.70
C GLY A 372 -12.71 -15.72 9.60
N GLN A 373 -12.44 -17.01 9.79
CA GLN A 373 -12.79 -18.08 8.85
C GLN A 373 -14.32 -18.19 8.69
N GLY A 374 -14.81 -17.98 7.46
CA GLY A 374 -16.15 -18.43 7.02
C GLY A 374 -17.38 -17.79 7.69
N GLN A 375 -17.20 -16.85 8.63
CA GLN A 375 -18.30 -16.24 9.40
C GLN A 375 -18.55 -14.78 9.02
N TRP A 376 -18.17 -14.37 7.81
CA TRP A 376 -18.50 -13.03 7.33
C TRP A 376 -20.00 -12.97 6.99
N PRO A 377 -20.79 -12.08 7.65
CA PRO A 377 -22.11 -11.73 7.17
C PRO A 377 -22.06 -11.17 5.75
N PRO A 378 -23.17 -11.17 5.00
CA PRO A 378 -23.23 -10.45 3.73
C PRO A 378 -22.90 -8.96 3.99
N GLY A 379 -21.83 -8.49 3.38
CA GLY A 379 -21.36 -7.11 3.44
C GLY A 379 -20.68 -6.73 2.12
N PRO A 380 -20.48 -5.43 1.85
CA PRO A 380 -19.94 -5.00 0.58
C PRO A 380 -18.53 -5.55 0.37
N ALA A 381 -18.19 -5.83 -0.89
CA ALA A 381 -16.80 -6.08 -1.24
C ALA A 381 -16.03 -4.76 -1.15
N VAL A 382 -14.91 -4.73 -0.42
CA VAL A 382 -14.10 -3.51 -0.23
C VAL A 382 -12.71 -3.73 -0.80
N PHE A 383 -12.25 -2.78 -1.63
CA PHE A 383 -10.94 -2.78 -2.26
C PHE A 383 -10.18 -1.50 -1.95
N VAL A 384 -8.88 -1.60 -1.70
CA VAL A 384 -7.96 -0.47 -1.53
C VAL A 384 -6.97 -0.45 -2.70
N ASP A 385 -6.82 0.70 -3.35
CA ASP A 385 -5.92 0.86 -4.49
C ASP A 385 -5.16 2.19 -4.49
N TYR A 386 -3.92 2.18 -5.01
CA TYR A 386 -3.05 3.34 -5.13
C TYR A 386 -3.37 4.25 -6.34
N ALA A 387 -4.45 3.99 -7.08
CA ALA A 387 -4.83 4.76 -8.25
C ALA A 387 -5.02 6.25 -7.91
N HIS A 388 -4.00 7.05 -8.25
CA HIS A 388 -3.90 8.49 -7.99
C HIS A 388 -3.68 9.30 -9.28
N THR A 389 -3.93 8.67 -10.44
CA THR A 389 -3.92 9.28 -11.78
C THR A 389 -5.24 8.95 -12.49
N PRO A 390 -5.69 9.78 -13.45
CA PRO A 390 -6.94 9.54 -14.17
C PRO A 390 -6.98 8.16 -14.85
N ASP A 391 -5.90 7.76 -15.50
CA ASP A 391 -5.78 6.47 -16.18
C ASP A 391 -5.81 5.28 -15.22
N ALA A 392 -5.06 5.34 -14.11
CA ALA A 392 -5.08 4.27 -13.11
C ALA A 392 -6.47 4.11 -12.50
N LEU A 393 -7.13 5.23 -12.17
CA LEU A 393 -8.46 5.25 -11.59
C LEU A 393 -9.52 4.73 -12.56
N GLU A 394 -9.43 5.08 -13.84
CA GLU A 394 -10.32 4.57 -14.89
C GLU A 394 -10.16 3.05 -15.05
N ASN A 395 -8.92 2.55 -15.08
CA ASN A 395 -8.65 1.11 -15.23
C ASN A 395 -9.21 0.29 -14.06
N VAL A 396 -9.06 0.78 -12.84
CA VAL A 396 -9.60 0.14 -11.64
C VAL A 396 -11.13 0.18 -11.62
N LEU A 397 -11.73 1.35 -11.84
CA LEU A 397 -13.20 1.50 -11.82
C LEU A 397 -13.86 0.68 -12.92
N ARG A 398 -13.32 0.65 -14.14
CA ARG A 398 -13.83 -0.20 -15.23
C ARG A 398 -13.76 -1.68 -14.91
N THR A 399 -12.69 -2.11 -14.26
CA THR A 399 -12.53 -3.49 -13.80
C THR A 399 -13.61 -3.83 -12.79
N LEU A 400 -13.73 -3.05 -11.73
CA LEU A 400 -14.68 -3.31 -10.65
C LEU A 400 -16.14 -3.22 -11.12
N ARG A 401 -16.45 -2.28 -12.02
CA ARG A 401 -17.80 -2.14 -12.59
C ARG A 401 -18.28 -3.39 -13.33
N ARG A 402 -17.37 -4.17 -13.92
CA ARG A 402 -17.70 -5.45 -14.58
C ARG A 402 -17.94 -6.60 -13.59
N LEU A 403 -17.47 -6.45 -12.35
CA LEU A 403 -17.52 -7.51 -11.33
C LEU A 403 -18.62 -7.30 -10.30
N VAL A 404 -19.08 -6.06 -10.12
CA VAL A 404 -20.15 -5.70 -9.18
C VAL A 404 -21.52 -5.71 -9.87
N SER A 405 -22.53 -6.27 -9.21
CA SER A 405 -23.93 -6.28 -9.65
C SER A 405 -24.71 -5.08 -9.11
N GLY A 406 -24.41 -4.61 -7.90
CA GLY A 406 -24.98 -3.42 -7.27
C GLY A 406 -24.27 -2.12 -7.67
N ARG A 407 -24.20 -1.18 -6.72
CA ARG A 407 -23.54 0.12 -6.88
C ARG A 407 -22.03 0.01 -6.71
N LEU A 408 -21.31 0.82 -7.47
CA LEU A 408 -19.88 1.07 -7.26
C LEU A 408 -19.71 2.37 -6.49
N VAL A 409 -19.24 2.26 -5.24
CA VAL A 409 -18.97 3.38 -4.33
C VAL A 409 -17.47 3.67 -4.36
N CYS A 410 -17.06 4.91 -4.61
CA CYS A 410 -15.66 5.31 -4.70
C CYS A 410 -15.32 6.37 -3.66
N VAL A 411 -14.38 6.07 -2.76
CA VAL A 411 -13.74 7.04 -1.86
C VAL A 411 -12.42 7.45 -2.48
N PHE A 412 -12.22 8.74 -2.75
CA PHE A 412 -10.97 9.22 -3.34
C PHE A 412 -10.66 10.67 -2.95
N GLY A 413 -9.43 11.07 -3.24
CA GLY A 413 -8.92 12.44 -3.08
C GLY A 413 -7.74 12.66 -4.01
N CYS A 414 -7.13 13.86 -3.93
CA CYS A 414 -5.89 14.17 -4.63
C CYS A 414 -4.85 14.71 -3.63
N GLY A 415 -3.59 14.34 -3.86
CA GLY A 415 -2.45 14.92 -3.15
C GLY A 415 -2.31 16.43 -3.37
N GLY A 416 -1.99 17.17 -2.30
CA GLY A 416 -1.48 18.54 -2.42
C GLY A 416 -0.03 18.57 -2.88
N ASP A 417 0.46 19.72 -3.34
CA ASP A 417 1.82 19.96 -3.89
C ASP A 417 2.17 18.99 -5.04
N ARG A 418 1.19 18.76 -5.91
CA ARG A 418 1.24 17.85 -7.07
C ARG A 418 0.49 18.47 -8.26
N ASP A 419 0.58 17.82 -9.43
CA ASP A 419 -0.13 18.23 -10.64
C ASP A 419 -1.62 18.53 -10.37
N ARG A 420 -2.01 19.81 -10.47
CA ARG A 420 -3.39 20.27 -10.33
C ARG A 420 -4.25 19.90 -11.54
N GLY A 421 -3.64 19.80 -12.73
CA GLY A 421 -4.35 19.57 -13.99
C GLY A 421 -5.04 18.20 -14.07
N LYS A 422 -4.66 17.24 -13.23
CA LYS A 422 -5.33 15.94 -13.15
C LYS A 422 -6.56 15.90 -12.24
N ARG A 423 -6.75 16.89 -11.35
CA ARG A 423 -7.80 16.87 -10.31
C ARG A 423 -9.20 16.77 -10.92
N ALA A 424 -9.53 17.65 -11.85
CA ALA A 424 -10.80 17.61 -12.57
C ALA A 424 -10.96 16.33 -13.42
N LEU A 425 -9.91 15.86 -14.09
CA LEU A 425 -9.94 14.63 -14.89
C LEU A 425 -10.23 13.39 -14.04
N MET A 426 -9.67 13.31 -12.82
CA MET A 426 -9.99 12.24 -11.88
C MET A 426 -11.46 12.31 -11.43
N GLY A 427 -11.97 13.52 -11.15
CA GLY A 427 -13.39 13.74 -10.86
C GLY A 427 -14.31 13.28 -11.98
N GLU A 428 -13.95 13.56 -13.24
CA GLU A 428 -14.71 13.11 -14.43
C GLU A 428 -14.73 11.58 -14.54
N VAL A 429 -13.57 10.94 -14.38
CA VAL A 429 -13.46 9.47 -14.43
C VAL A 429 -14.35 8.81 -13.37
N VAL A 430 -14.34 9.32 -12.14
CA VAL A 430 -15.20 8.81 -11.06
C VAL A 430 -16.68 9.07 -11.37
N GLY A 431 -17.04 10.29 -11.77
CA GLY A 431 -18.43 10.65 -12.07
C GLY A 431 -19.03 9.79 -13.19
N ARG A 432 -18.22 9.37 -14.16
CA ARG A 432 -18.65 8.50 -15.26
C ARG A 432 -18.80 7.03 -14.87
N LEU A 433 -17.96 6.52 -13.96
CA LEU A 433 -17.84 5.07 -13.74
C LEU A 433 -18.37 4.59 -12.38
N ALA A 434 -18.42 5.45 -11.38
CA ALA A 434 -18.98 5.15 -10.06
C ALA A 434 -20.44 5.59 -9.97
N ASP A 435 -21.18 4.99 -9.04
CA ASP A 435 -22.55 5.40 -8.71
C ASP A 435 -22.53 6.44 -7.60
N VAL A 436 -21.68 6.25 -6.59
CA VAL A 436 -21.52 7.17 -5.46
C VAL A 436 -20.06 7.54 -5.30
N ALA A 437 -19.76 8.83 -5.13
CA ALA A 437 -18.42 9.32 -4.87
C ALA A 437 -18.33 10.04 -3.51
N LEU A 438 -17.35 9.65 -2.69
CA LEU A 438 -17.01 10.32 -1.45
C LEU A 438 -15.65 11.00 -1.63
N LEU A 439 -15.70 12.33 -1.73
CA LEU A 439 -14.51 13.16 -1.89
C LEU A 439 -13.90 13.41 -0.52
N SER A 440 -12.64 13.04 -0.34
CA SER A 440 -11.94 13.10 0.96
C SER A 440 -10.51 13.61 0.82
N SER A 441 -9.89 13.93 1.95
CA SER A 441 -8.48 14.32 2.02
C SER A 441 -7.55 13.16 1.69
N ASP A 442 -6.54 13.38 0.84
CA ASP A 442 -5.45 12.44 0.56
C ASP A 442 -4.14 13.21 0.57
N ASN A 443 -3.38 13.17 1.68
CA ASN A 443 -2.12 13.89 1.84
C ASN A 443 -2.19 15.35 1.31
N PRO A 444 -2.99 16.23 1.94
CA PRO A 444 -3.15 17.61 1.51
C PRO A 444 -1.84 18.42 1.57
N ARG A 445 -0.84 17.95 2.35
CA ARG A 445 0.47 18.63 2.50
C ARG A 445 0.25 20.09 2.87
N SER A 446 0.86 21.03 2.15
CA SER A 446 0.73 22.46 2.44
C SER A 446 -0.54 23.10 1.89
N GLU A 447 -1.30 22.40 1.04
CA GLU A 447 -2.54 22.91 0.45
C GLU A 447 -3.76 22.67 1.36
N ASP A 448 -4.76 23.54 1.24
CA ASP A 448 -6.05 23.36 1.91
C ASP A 448 -6.88 22.22 1.26
N ALA A 449 -7.44 21.35 2.09
CA ALA A 449 -8.18 20.17 1.61
C ALA A 449 -9.50 20.56 0.90
N ALA A 450 -10.15 21.65 1.31
CA ALA A 450 -11.37 22.12 0.64
C ALA A 450 -11.05 22.75 -0.72
N ALA A 451 -9.92 23.45 -0.86
CA ALA A 451 -9.43 23.93 -2.15
C ALA A 451 -9.12 22.79 -3.13
N ILE A 452 -8.44 21.73 -2.68
CA ILE A 452 -8.21 20.53 -3.50
C ILE A 452 -9.54 19.90 -3.93
N ALA A 453 -10.51 19.80 -3.02
CA ALA A 453 -11.83 19.27 -3.35
C ALA A 453 -12.54 20.13 -4.41
N ALA A 454 -12.47 21.46 -4.29
CA ALA A 454 -13.04 22.40 -5.25
C ALA A 454 -12.44 22.25 -6.66
N ASP A 455 -11.16 21.87 -6.78
CA ASP A 455 -10.53 21.57 -8.08
C ASP A 455 -11.02 20.25 -8.72
N ILE A 456 -11.55 19.31 -7.91
CA ILE A 456 -12.03 18.01 -8.37
C ILE A 456 -13.50 18.07 -8.80
N GLU A 457 -14.32 18.84 -8.09
CA GLU A 457 -15.77 18.96 -8.31
C GLU A 457 -16.19 19.26 -9.76
N PRO A 458 -15.51 20.13 -10.54
CA PRO A 458 -15.86 20.40 -11.92
C PRO A 458 -15.99 19.14 -12.79
N GLY A 459 -15.09 18.17 -12.63
CA GLY A 459 -15.14 16.91 -13.39
C GLY A 459 -16.31 16.01 -12.98
N LEU A 460 -16.62 15.95 -11.68
CA LEU A 460 -17.79 15.21 -11.18
C LEU A 460 -19.09 15.80 -11.75
N ARG A 461 -19.22 17.12 -11.73
CA ARG A 461 -20.39 17.85 -12.26
C ARG A 461 -20.51 17.69 -13.77
N GLN A 462 -19.41 17.75 -14.51
CA GLN A 462 -19.38 17.51 -15.96
C GLN A 462 -19.92 16.13 -16.33
N SER A 463 -19.74 15.14 -15.44
CA SER A 463 -20.26 13.78 -15.60
C SER A 463 -21.71 13.61 -15.16
N LYS A 464 -22.42 14.73 -14.88
CA LYS A 464 -23.81 14.77 -14.37
C LYS A 464 -23.99 14.08 -13.01
N MET A 465 -22.93 14.02 -12.20
CA MET A 465 -23.04 13.56 -10.83
C MET A 465 -23.39 14.76 -9.93
N GLU A 466 -24.52 14.68 -9.23
CA GLU A 466 -25.03 15.78 -8.41
C GLU A 466 -24.42 15.77 -7.00
N LYS A 467 -24.18 16.97 -6.46
CA LYS A 467 -23.73 17.12 -5.07
C LYS A 467 -24.91 16.88 -4.14
N THR A 468 -24.73 16.04 -3.13
CA THR A 468 -25.78 15.72 -2.17
C THR A 468 -25.23 15.69 -0.74
N GLY A 469 -26.14 15.65 0.24
CA GLY A 469 -25.80 15.51 1.64
C GLY A 469 -25.55 14.06 2.04
N LEU A 470 -24.69 13.83 3.03
CA LEU A 470 -24.41 12.49 3.54
C LEU A 470 -25.68 11.80 4.08
N GLU A 471 -26.54 12.56 4.77
CA GLU A 471 -27.82 12.07 5.29
C GLU A 471 -28.74 11.56 4.19
N HIS A 472 -28.80 12.26 3.05
CA HIS A 472 -29.62 11.85 1.91
C HIS A 472 -29.13 10.51 1.35
N LEU A 473 -27.80 10.33 1.18
CA LEU A 473 -27.21 9.08 0.73
C LEU A 473 -27.46 7.93 1.73
N LEU A 474 -27.38 8.21 3.03
CA LEU A 474 -27.62 7.22 4.11
C LEU A 474 -29.09 6.86 4.30
N SER A 475 -30.03 7.71 3.86
CA SER A 475 -31.47 7.51 4.04
C SER A 475 -32.03 6.28 3.31
N GLY A 476 -31.28 5.70 2.36
CA GLY A 476 -31.66 4.51 1.60
C GLY A 476 -32.84 4.72 0.65
N LYS A 477 -33.36 5.94 0.53
CA LYS A 477 -34.44 6.29 -0.41
C LYS A 477 -33.82 6.56 -1.79
N ALA A 478 -34.00 5.58 -2.70
CA ALA A 478 -33.47 5.50 -4.06
C ALA A 478 -31.97 5.13 -4.20
N ARG A 479 -31.65 4.35 -5.25
CA ARG A 479 -30.27 4.13 -5.75
C ARG A 479 -29.73 5.42 -6.40
N ALA A 480 -29.73 6.52 -5.66
CA ALA A 480 -29.32 7.83 -6.16
C ALA A 480 -27.83 7.81 -6.54
N ARG A 481 -27.51 8.28 -7.76
CA ARG A 481 -26.13 8.61 -8.12
C ARG A 481 -25.82 9.99 -7.58
N GLY A 482 -24.62 10.18 -7.05
CA GLY A 482 -24.25 11.48 -6.48
C GLY A 482 -22.89 11.48 -5.82
N TYR A 483 -22.44 12.66 -5.42
CA TYR A 483 -21.21 12.81 -4.65
C TYR A 483 -21.41 13.64 -3.40
N VAL A 484 -20.57 13.38 -2.40
CA VAL A 484 -20.53 14.11 -1.14
C VAL A 484 -19.08 14.43 -0.78
N LEU A 485 -18.86 15.62 -0.21
CA LEU A 485 -17.57 16.01 0.37
C LEU A 485 -17.55 15.58 1.85
N VAL A 486 -16.66 14.65 2.18
CA VAL A 486 -16.37 14.23 3.54
C VAL A 486 -14.86 14.39 3.74
N ALA A 487 -14.45 15.57 4.21
CA ALA A 487 -13.04 15.95 4.27
C ALA A 487 -12.19 14.96 5.09
N ASP A 488 -12.72 14.49 6.22
CA ASP A 488 -12.07 13.46 7.02
C ASP A 488 -12.14 12.09 6.31
N ARG A 489 -10.97 11.56 5.95
CA ARG A 489 -10.86 10.33 5.17
C ARG A 489 -11.40 9.10 5.93
N ARG A 490 -11.25 9.05 7.26
CA ARG A 490 -11.78 7.94 8.07
C ARG A 490 -13.30 7.96 8.04
N GLN A 491 -13.92 9.12 8.23
CA GLN A 491 -15.38 9.29 8.12
C GLN A 491 -15.88 8.94 6.72
N ALA A 492 -15.14 9.31 5.66
CA ALA A 492 -15.49 8.95 4.29
C ALA A 492 -15.47 7.43 4.07
N ILE A 493 -14.42 6.72 4.51
CA ILE A 493 -14.34 5.25 4.41
C ILE A 493 -15.48 4.59 5.20
N GLN A 494 -15.73 5.07 6.42
CA GLN A 494 -16.81 4.57 7.27
C GLN A 494 -18.19 4.78 6.63
N ALA A 495 -18.45 5.97 6.09
CA ALA A 495 -19.68 6.27 5.37
C ALA A 495 -19.84 5.37 4.14
N ALA A 496 -18.80 5.19 3.33
CA ALA A 496 -18.84 4.35 2.14
C ALA A 496 -19.20 2.89 2.44
N CYS A 497 -18.59 2.31 3.47
CA CYS A 497 -18.91 0.95 3.90
C CYS A 497 -20.32 0.86 4.50
N ALA A 498 -20.78 1.90 5.20
CA ALA A 498 -22.11 1.93 5.79
C ALA A 498 -23.23 2.08 4.73
N LEU A 499 -22.94 2.82 3.66
CA LEU A 499 -23.84 3.02 2.52
C LEU A 499 -24.01 1.75 1.68
N ALA A 500 -23.00 0.89 1.64
CA ALA A 500 -22.91 -0.23 0.72
C ALA A 500 -23.50 -1.53 1.30
N THR A 501 -24.27 -2.23 0.48
CA THR A 501 -24.91 -3.53 0.78
C THR A 501 -24.05 -4.69 0.25
N GLY A 502 -24.46 -5.94 0.50
CA GLY A 502 -23.75 -7.12 0.00
C GLY A 502 -23.66 -7.24 -1.54
N GLU A 503 -24.49 -6.52 -2.28
CA GLU A 503 -24.43 -6.44 -3.74
C GLU A 503 -23.53 -5.31 -4.24
N ASP A 504 -23.20 -4.35 -3.36
CA ASP A 504 -22.42 -3.17 -3.68
C ASP A 504 -20.91 -3.44 -3.48
N LEU A 505 -20.09 -2.59 -4.11
CA LEU A 505 -18.64 -2.63 -4.00
C LEU A 505 -18.10 -1.25 -3.63
N VAL A 506 -17.20 -1.21 -2.66
CA VAL A 506 -16.49 -0.01 -2.22
C VAL A 506 -15.04 -0.04 -2.72
N LEU A 507 -14.64 0.96 -3.48
CA LEU A 507 -13.26 1.24 -3.83
C LEU A 507 -12.75 2.42 -2.97
N ILE A 508 -11.62 2.24 -2.31
CA ILE A 508 -10.88 3.29 -1.63
C ILE A 508 -9.60 3.53 -2.43
N ALA A 509 -9.51 4.66 -3.13
CA ALA A 509 -8.44 4.97 -4.06
C ALA A 509 -7.53 6.12 -3.58
N GLY A 510 -6.30 6.14 -4.10
CA GLY A 510 -5.31 7.21 -3.90
C GLY A 510 -4.08 6.74 -3.14
N LYS A 511 -4.25 6.37 -1.87
CA LYS A 511 -3.14 6.07 -0.94
C LYS A 511 -2.57 4.67 -1.05
N GLY A 512 -3.39 3.68 -1.43
CA GLY A 512 -2.98 2.29 -1.56
C GLY A 512 -2.27 1.73 -0.33
N HIS A 513 -0.94 1.58 -0.41
CA HIS A 513 -0.11 0.99 0.64
C HIS A 513 0.35 1.98 1.71
N GLU A 514 0.21 3.29 1.47
CA GLU A 514 0.65 4.33 2.38
C GLU A 514 -0.11 4.25 3.72
N THR A 515 0.64 4.25 4.82
CA THR A 515 0.14 4.15 6.19
C THR A 515 0.17 5.48 6.94
N TYR A 516 0.14 6.60 6.21
CA TYR A 516 0.24 7.93 6.78
C TYR A 516 -0.62 8.95 6.06
N GLN A 517 -1.01 10.02 6.75
CA GLN A 517 -1.60 11.23 6.19
C GLN A 517 -0.67 12.42 6.48
N ILE A 518 -0.30 13.19 5.45
CA ILE A 518 0.53 14.40 5.60
C ILE A 518 -0.37 15.65 5.62
N VAL A 519 -0.29 16.43 6.70
CA VAL A 519 -0.97 17.73 6.86
C VAL A 519 0.06 18.77 7.29
N GLY A 520 0.30 19.78 6.44
CA GLY A 520 1.46 20.64 6.56
C GLY A 520 2.76 19.83 6.56
N ASN A 521 3.53 19.94 7.64
CA ASN A 521 4.77 19.19 7.86
C ASN A 521 4.58 17.96 8.77
N GLU A 522 3.36 17.71 9.26
CA GLU A 522 3.08 16.62 10.19
C GLU A 522 2.69 15.35 9.43
N ARG A 523 3.32 14.22 9.78
CA ARG A 523 3.00 12.89 9.26
C ARG A 523 2.27 12.10 10.34
N ARG A 524 0.96 11.91 10.18
CA ARG A 524 0.10 11.16 11.11
C ARG A 524 -0.13 9.73 10.61
N PHE A 525 -0.22 8.74 11.49
CA PHE A 525 -0.57 7.37 11.10
C PHE A 525 -2.00 7.31 10.54
N PHE A 526 -2.15 6.70 9.36
CA PHE A 526 -3.45 6.48 8.71
C PHE A 526 -3.34 5.39 7.64
N ASP A 527 -4.03 4.27 7.80
CA ASP A 527 -4.02 3.17 6.82
C ASP A 527 -5.44 2.87 6.33
N ASP A 528 -5.69 3.10 5.04
CA ASP A 528 -6.98 2.84 4.38
C ASP A 528 -7.48 1.40 4.62
N ARG A 529 -6.57 0.42 4.68
CA ARG A 529 -6.92 -0.99 4.88
C ARG A 529 -7.37 -1.26 6.31
N LEU A 530 -6.74 -0.64 7.30
CA LEU A 530 -7.15 -0.75 8.69
C LEU A 530 -8.49 -0.03 8.93
N GLU A 531 -8.64 1.17 8.36
CA GLU A 531 -9.90 1.92 8.46
C GLU A 531 -11.05 1.21 7.76
N ALA A 532 -10.80 0.57 6.60
CA ALA A 532 -11.77 -0.28 5.93
C ALA A 532 -12.14 -1.52 6.76
N LYS A 533 -11.17 -2.21 7.37
CA LYS A 533 -11.45 -3.33 8.29
C LYS A 533 -12.28 -2.87 9.48
N ASN A 534 -11.93 -1.73 10.08
CA ASN A 534 -12.69 -1.14 11.19
C ASN A 534 -14.11 -0.74 10.77
N ALA A 535 -14.29 -0.22 9.55
CA ALA A 535 -15.60 0.09 9.01
C ALA A 535 -16.45 -1.18 8.81
N LEU A 536 -15.85 -2.26 8.30
CA LEU A 536 -16.48 -3.58 8.17
C LEU A 536 -16.77 -4.25 9.52
N LEU A 537 -16.03 -3.89 10.57
CA LEU A 537 -16.30 -4.36 11.93
C LEU A 537 -17.49 -3.64 12.56
N ARG A 538 -17.95 -2.48 12.07
CA ARG A 538 -19.09 -1.78 12.67
C ARG A 538 -20.30 -2.68 12.83
N TRP A 539 -21.06 -2.43 13.89
CA TRP A 539 -22.28 -3.18 14.11
C TRP A 539 -23.31 -2.83 13.06
N ASN A 540 -24.09 -3.82 12.68
CA ASN A 540 -25.31 -3.69 11.91
C ASN A 540 -26.30 -4.72 12.45
N THR A 541 -27.55 -4.62 12.05
CA THR A 541 -28.59 -5.54 12.53
C THR A 541 -28.22 -7.01 12.27
N ASP A 542 -27.60 -7.33 11.13
CA ASP A 542 -27.19 -8.71 10.82
C ASP A 542 -26.05 -9.23 11.70
N HIS A 543 -25.08 -8.38 12.06
CA HIS A 543 -24.03 -8.72 13.01
C HIS A 543 -24.63 -9.03 14.38
N LEU A 544 -25.56 -8.20 14.85
CA LEU A 544 -26.21 -8.40 16.14
C LEU A 544 -27.02 -9.69 16.18
N LEU A 545 -27.82 -9.97 15.14
CA LEU A 545 -28.61 -11.19 15.05
C LEU A 545 -27.73 -12.44 14.97
N ARG A 546 -26.67 -12.43 14.16
CA ARG A 546 -25.74 -13.56 14.04
C ARG A 546 -24.95 -13.80 15.31
N ALA A 547 -24.50 -12.74 15.98
CA ALA A 547 -23.73 -12.85 17.19
C ALA A 547 -24.56 -13.40 18.35
N THR A 548 -25.81 -12.96 18.48
CA THR A 548 -26.67 -13.28 19.63
C THR A 548 -27.62 -14.46 19.40
N GLY A 549 -27.89 -14.82 18.14
CA GLY A 549 -28.98 -15.74 17.79
C GLY A 549 -30.38 -15.16 18.02
N GLY A 550 -30.49 -13.85 18.26
CA GLY A 550 -31.76 -13.17 18.54
C GLY A 550 -32.64 -12.97 17.30
N THR A 551 -33.84 -12.43 17.51
CA THR A 551 -34.83 -12.13 16.47
C THR A 551 -35.15 -10.64 16.42
N LEU A 552 -35.26 -10.08 15.22
CA LEU A 552 -35.68 -8.68 15.02
C LEU A 552 -37.20 -8.58 15.21
N SER A 553 -37.62 -7.94 16.29
CA SER A 553 -39.04 -7.81 16.68
C SER A 553 -39.71 -6.59 16.04
N SER A 554 -38.96 -5.49 15.88
CA SER A 554 -39.41 -4.28 15.20
C SER A 554 -38.22 -3.45 14.69
N GLY A 555 -38.49 -2.47 13.82
CA GLY A 555 -37.48 -1.62 13.20
C GLY A 555 -36.94 -2.18 11.88
N ARG A 556 -35.96 -1.49 11.28
CA ARG A 556 -35.36 -1.87 9.99
C ARG A 556 -33.94 -2.40 10.17
N ARG A 557 -33.53 -3.28 9.26
CA ARG A 557 -32.12 -3.66 9.12
C ARG A 557 -31.31 -2.46 8.63
N ARG A 558 -30.29 -2.07 9.39
CA ARG A 558 -29.40 -0.96 9.04
C ARG A 558 -28.01 -1.12 9.68
N VAL A 559 -27.08 -0.27 9.24
CA VAL A 559 -25.81 -0.07 9.92
C VAL A 559 -26.03 0.73 11.21
N LEU A 560 -25.33 0.34 12.26
CA LEU A 560 -25.46 0.88 13.62
C LEU A 560 -24.11 1.54 13.97
N PRO A 561 -23.99 2.86 13.81
CA PRO A 561 -22.70 3.54 13.79
C PRO A 561 -22.04 3.64 15.18
N GLY A 562 -22.81 3.50 16.26
CA GLY A 562 -22.34 3.65 17.63
C GLY A 562 -21.79 2.37 18.27
N MET A 563 -21.62 2.41 19.59
CA MET A 563 -21.09 1.34 20.42
C MET A 563 -22.19 0.54 21.10
N ILE A 564 -21.86 -0.65 21.58
CA ILE A 564 -22.73 -1.39 22.51
C ILE A 564 -22.49 -0.84 23.91
N SER A 565 -23.54 -0.34 24.55
CA SER A 565 -23.54 0.08 25.94
C SER A 565 -24.58 -0.70 26.75
N THR A 566 -24.31 -0.85 28.03
CA THR A 566 -25.25 -1.38 29.03
C THR A 566 -25.67 -0.29 30.03
N ASP A 567 -25.13 0.93 29.89
CA ASP A 567 -25.44 2.08 30.74
C ASP A 567 -26.29 3.09 29.95
N SER A 568 -27.54 3.27 30.37
CA SER A 568 -28.50 4.17 29.72
C SER A 568 -28.11 5.65 29.84
N ARG A 569 -27.22 6.00 30.78
CA ARG A 569 -26.73 7.36 30.99
C ARG A 569 -25.75 7.78 29.91
N THR A 570 -24.97 6.84 29.38
CA THR A 570 -23.89 7.10 28.41
C THR A 570 -24.31 6.86 26.95
N ILE A 571 -25.57 6.52 26.69
CA ILE A 571 -26.07 6.31 25.32
C ILE A 571 -26.03 7.61 24.54
N GLU A 572 -25.38 7.56 23.37
CA GLU A 572 -25.39 8.61 22.36
C GLU A 572 -26.23 8.19 21.13
N PRO A 573 -26.68 9.15 20.31
CA PRO A 573 -27.35 8.84 19.05
C PRO A 573 -26.53 7.88 18.18
N GLY A 574 -27.12 6.75 17.79
CA GLY A 574 -26.41 5.72 17.02
C GLY A 574 -25.96 4.49 17.80
N ASP A 575 -25.93 4.57 19.14
CA ASP A 575 -25.51 3.46 20.01
C ASP A 575 -26.52 2.32 20.07
N MET A 576 -26.06 1.16 20.53
CA MET A 576 -26.89 0.00 20.84
C MET A 576 -26.97 -0.18 22.34
N PHE A 577 -28.18 -0.24 22.88
CA PHE A 577 -28.39 -0.48 24.30
C PHE A 577 -28.75 -1.94 24.56
N LEU A 578 -28.00 -2.61 25.44
CA LEU A 578 -28.28 -3.97 25.88
C LEU A 578 -28.84 -3.94 27.31
N ALA A 579 -30.12 -4.30 27.43
CA ALA A 579 -30.90 -4.18 28.67
C ALA A 579 -30.59 -5.34 29.63
N LEU A 580 -29.53 -5.21 30.44
CA LEU A 580 -29.17 -6.20 31.44
C LEU A 580 -30.15 -6.20 32.62
N THR A 581 -30.43 -7.39 33.16
CA THR A 581 -31.17 -7.57 34.43
C THR A 581 -30.17 -7.88 35.56
N GLY A 582 -30.24 -7.14 36.67
CA GLY A 582 -29.42 -7.34 37.86
C GLY A 582 -30.26 -7.55 39.13
N GLU A 583 -29.60 -7.76 40.28
CA GLU A 583 -30.28 -8.02 41.57
C GLU A 583 -31.10 -6.82 42.07
N HIS A 584 -30.72 -5.59 41.68
CA HIS A 584 -31.35 -4.34 42.12
C HIS A 584 -31.71 -3.38 40.98
N PHE A 585 -31.60 -3.82 39.73
CA PHE A 585 -31.92 -2.99 38.57
C PHE A 585 -32.43 -3.84 37.41
N ASP A 586 -33.31 -3.27 36.60
CA ASP A 586 -33.73 -3.87 35.33
C ASP A 586 -33.49 -2.85 34.20
N GLY A 587 -32.55 -3.18 33.30
CA GLY A 587 -32.23 -2.33 32.15
C GLY A 587 -33.41 -2.09 31.21
N HIS A 588 -34.42 -2.97 31.23
CA HIS A 588 -35.60 -2.85 30.37
C HIS A 588 -36.43 -1.59 30.70
N ASP A 589 -36.38 -1.12 31.94
CA ASP A 589 -37.09 0.08 32.40
C ASP A 589 -36.58 1.37 31.71
N TYR A 590 -35.35 1.33 31.16
CA TYR A 590 -34.72 2.49 30.53
C TYR A 590 -34.82 2.48 29.00
N VAL A 591 -35.46 1.47 28.39
CA VAL A 591 -35.51 1.31 26.93
C VAL A 591 -36.12 2.54 26.24
N ASP A 592 -37.22 3.07 26.76
CA ASP A 592 -37.85 4.25 26.15
C ASP A 592 -36.99 5.50 26.25
N ILE A 593 -36.25 5.64 27.35
CA ILE A 593 -35.34 6.76 27.56
C ILE A 593 -34.20 6.70 26.52
N VAL A 594 -33.60 5.53 26.31
CA VAL A 594 -32.49 5.39 25.35
C VAL A 594 -32.96 5.50 23.90
N VAL A 595 -34.16 5.03 23.58
CA VAL A 595 -34.78 5.22 22.26
C VAL A 595 -34.96 6.72 21.97
N ARG A 596 -35.47 7.50 22.93
CA ARG A 596 -35.60 8.96 22.79
C ARG A 596 -34.27 9.69 22.69
N LYS A 597 -33.21 9.14 23.29
CA LYS A 597 -31.83 9.62 23.10
C LYS A 597 -31.24 9.28 21.72
N GLY A 598 -31.95 8.51 20.90
CA GLY A 598 -31.53 8.16 19.54
C GLY A 598 -30.74 6.85 19.45
N ALA A 599 -30.90 5.93 20.41
CA ALA A 599 -30.32 4.59 20.31
C ALA A 599 -30.72 3.94 18.98
N ALA A 600 -29.74 3.43 18.24
CA ALA A 600 -30.00 2.84 16.93
C ALA A 600 -30.58 1.43 17.02
N ALA A 601 -30.27 0.70 18.09
CA ALA A 601 -30.88 -0.57 18.42
C ALA A 601 -30.97 -0.79 19.94
N VAL A 602 -31.91 -1.65 20.35
CA VAL A 602 -32.02 -2.16 21.72
C VAL A 602 -32.07 -3.68 21.72
N ILE A 603 -31.37 -4.31 22.66
CA ILE A 603 -31.31 -5.76 22.83
C ILE A 603 -31.99 -6.11 24.16
N VAL A 604 -33.05 -6.90 24.10
CA VAL A 604 -33.97 -7.14 25.23
C VAL A 604 -34.32 -8.62 25.36
N GLU A 605 -34.66 -9.06 26.56
CA GLU A 605 -35.16 -10.42 26.82
C GLU A 605 -36.66 -10.56 26.51
N ARG A 606 -37.41 -9.50 26.79
CA ARG A 606 -38.88 -9.54 26.79
C ARG A 606 -39.43 -8.74 25.60
N PRO A 607 -40.56 -9.17 25.01
CA PRO A 607 -41.23 -8.39 23.98
C PRO A 607 -41.59 -7.00 24.51
N LEU A 608 -41.35 -5.98 23.70
CA LEU A 608 -41.69 -4.61 24.03
C LEU A 608 -43.05 -4.24 23.39
N PRO A 609 -43.92 -3.49 24.08
CA PRO A 609 -45.18 -3.03 23.50
C PRO A 609 -44.94 -2.13 22.26
N PRO A 610 -45.87 -2.05 21.31
CA PRO A 610 -45.74 -1.13 20.18
C PRO A 610 -45.67 0.32 20.67
N ALA A 611 -44.71 1.10 20.18
CA ALA A 611 -44.61 2.53 20.50
C ALA A 611 -44.21 3.34 19.24
N PRO A 612 -44.79 4.53 19.01
CA PRO A 612 -44.47 5.37 17.84
C PRO A 612 -42.99 5.72 17.75
N ASP A 613 -42.39 6.07 18.89
CA ASP A 613 -40.97 6.47 19.02
C ASP A 613 -39.99 5.33 18.67
N ARG A 614 -40.46 4.07 18.59
CA ARG A 614 -39.63 2.88 18.33
C ARG A 614 -39.63 2.45 16.86
N GLN A 615 -40.33 3.15 15.96
CA GLN A 615 -40.45 2.72 14.55
C GLN A 615 -39.10 2.65 13.80
N GLU A 616 -38.16 3.53 14.16
CA GLU A 616 -36.82 3.57 13.53
C GLU A 616 -35.75 2.79 14.28
N THR A 617 -36.00 2.38 15.53
CA THR A 617 -35.04 1.67 16.38
C THR A 617 -35.17 0.16 16.16
N ALA A 618 -34.05 -0.53 15.90
CA ALA A 618 -34.05 -1.97 15.78
C ALA A 618 -34.21 -2.63 17.17
N VAL A 619 -35.27 -3.40 17.38
CA VAL A 619 -35.51 -4.14 18.64
C VAL A 619 -35.14 -5.60 18.43
N ILE A 620 -34.08 -6.05 19.09
CA ILE A 620 -33.59 -7.42 19.00
C ILE A 620 -33.95 -8.16 20.28
N GLN A 621 -34.77 -9.19 20.15
CA GLN A 621 -35.14 -10.05 21.27
C GLN A 621 -34.17 -11.23 21.37
N VAL A 622 -33.66 -11.48 22.57
CA VAL A 622 -32.77 -12.59 22.91
C VAL A 622 -33.34 -13.37 24.10
N ALA A 623 -32.84 -14.58 24.35
CA ALA A 623 -33.28 -15.37 25.50
C ALA A 623 -32.69 -14.89 26.84
N ASP A 624 -31.46 -14.37 26.82
CA ASP A 624 -30.72 -13.89 27.99
C ASP A 624 -29.75 -12.78 27.53
N THR A 625 -29.90 -11.58 28.07
CA THR A 625 -29.12 -10.39 27.70
C THR A 625 -27.66 -10.50 28.15
N LEU A 626 -27.38 -11.06 29.32
CA LEU A 626 -26.00 -11.26 29.81
C LEU A 626 -25.24 -12.29 28.97
N ARG A 627 -25.92 -13.35 28.53
CA ARG A 627 -25.38 -14.31 27.56
C ARG A 627 -25.15 -13.64 26.21
N ALA A 628 -26.12 -12.86 25.71
CA ALA A 628 -25.99 -12.12 24.46
C ALA A 628 -24.78 -11.16 24.48
N LEU A 629 -24.50 -10.48 25.60
CA LEU A 629 -23.31 -9.64 25.75
C LEU A 629 -22.01 -10.43 25.58
N GLY A 630 -21.91 -11.60 26.21
CA GLY A 630 -20.77 -12.50 26.04
C GLY A 630 -20.63 -13.04 24.62
N ASP A 631 -21.75 -13.36 23.97
CA ASP A 631 -21.77 -13.87 22.60
C ASP A 631 -21.38 -12.78 21.59
N LEU A 632 -21.78 -11.52 21.80
CA LEU A 632 -21.32 -10.35 21.03
C LEU A 632 -19.80 -10.15 21.12
N ALA A 633 -19.24 -10.26 22.33
CA ALA A 633 -17.80 -10.14 22.54
C ALA A 633 -17.02 -11.28 21.89
N ARG A 634 -17.51 -12.53 22.02
CA ARG A 634 -16.93 -13.70 21.34
C ARG A 634 -16.99 -13.54 19.82
N TYR A 635 -18.11 -13.07 19.30
CA TYR A 635 -18.28 -12.82 17.87
C TYR A 635 -17.28 -11.78 17.35
N ARG A 636 -17.16 -10.64 18.04
CA ARG A 636 -16.15 -9.60 17.74
C ARG A 636 -14.73 -10.18 17.72
N ARG A 637 -14.38 -10.97 18.73
CA ARG A 637 -13.10 -11.66 18.84
C ARG A 637 -12.83 -12.56 17.64
N ARG A 638 -13.80 -13.39 17.25
CA ARG A 638 -13.64 -14.36 16.15
C ARG A 638 -13.52 -13.71 14.77
N LEU A 639 -14.15 -12.56 14.54
CA LEU A 639 -13.94 -11.78 13.30
C LEU A 639 -12.49 -11.32 13.11
N LEU A 640 -11.76 -11.17 14.22
CA LEU A 640 -10.38 -10.69 14.26
C LEU A 640 -9.35 -11.81 14.47
N ALA A 641 -9.78 -13.04 14.73
CA ALA A 641 -8.89 -14.18 14.84
C ALA A 641 -8.48 -14.70 13.45
N PRO A 642 -7.24 -15.18 13.25
CA PRO A 642 -6.11 -15.19 14.19
C PRO A 642 -5.26 -13.90 14.14
N ALA A 643 -5.71 -12.86 13.45
CA ALA A 643 -4.92 -11.64 13.22
C ALA A 643 -4.62 -10.84 14.51
N VAL A 644 -5.52 -10.89 15.49
CA VAL A 644 -5.28 -10.43 16.86
C VAL A 644 -5.02 -11.66 17.73
N ARG A 645 -3.98 -11.65 18.57
CA ARG A 645 -3.78 -12.68 19.59
C ARG A 645 -4.46 -12.32 20.89
N VAL A 646 -5.00 -13.28 21.63
CA VAL A 646 -5.56 -13.05 22.97
C VAL A 646 -4.82 -13.85 24.01
N VAL A 647 -4.37 -13.13 25.05
CA VAL A 647 -3.78 -13.69 26.26
C VAL A 647 -4.82 -13.62 27.37
N GLY A 648 -5.23 -14.76 27.90
CA GLY A 648 -6.05 -14.85 29.10
C GLY A 648 -5.18 -14.97 30.33
N ILE A 649 -5.48 -14.21 31.38
CA ILE A 649 -4.76 -14.24 32.66
C ILE A 649 -5.77 -14.44 33.78
N THR A 650 -5.60 -15.50 34.56
CA THR A 650 -6.41 -15.79 35.75
C THR A 650 -5.56 -16.30 36.91
N GLY A 651 -6.13 -16.44 38.10
CA GLY A 651 -5.41 -16.86 39.32
C GLY A 651 -5.87 -16.13 40.58
N SER A 652 -5.45 -16.61 41.74
CA SER A 652 -5.86 -16.02 43.03
C SER A 652 -5.14 -14.71 43.35
N SER A 653 -3.88 -14.56 42.91
CA SER A 653 -3.02 -13.41 43.24
C SER A 653 -2.18 -12.99 42.02
N GLY A 654 -1.77 -11.72 41.96
CA GLY A 654 -0.84 -11.21 40.94
C GLY A 654 -1.41 -10.98 39.53
N LYS A 655 -2.66 -11.39 39.25
CA LYS A 655 -3.32 -11.25 37.92
C LYS A 655 -3.13 -9.87 37.28
N THR A 656 -3.51 -8.81 38.00
CA THR A 656 -3.46 -7.44 37.50
C THR A 656 -2.03 -7.02 37.19
N THR A 657 -1.09 -7.34 38.08
CA THR A 657 0.35 -7.06 37.87
C THR A 657 0.88 -7.76 36.62
N VAL A 658 0.60 -9.06 36.47
CA VAL A 658 1.03 -9.82 35.29
C VAL A 658 0.40 -9.27 34.01
N LYS A 659 -0.90 -8.96 34.03
CA LYS A 659 -1.59 -8.33 32.88
C LYS A 659 -0.93 -7.01 32.47
N GLU A 660 -0.62 -6.13 33.42
CA GLU A 660 0.04 -4.86 33.14
C GLU A 660 1.47 -5.06 32.56
N MET A 661 2.25 -5.97 33.14
CA MET A 661 3.60 -6.30 32.63
C MET A 661 3.55 -6.89 31.22
N THR A 662 2.66 -7.87 30.98
CA THR A 662 2.49 -8.49 29.67
C THR A 662 2.05 -7.47 28.62
N ALA A 663 1.10 -6.60 28.94
CA ALA A 663 0.67 -5.52 28.04
C ALA A 663 1.83 -4.55 27.72
N ALA A 664 2.64 -4.18 28.70
CA ALA A 664 3.80 -3.30 28.51
C ALA A 664 4.88 -3.94 27.62
N ILE A 665 5.17 -5.23 27.80
CA ILE A 665 6.12 -5.98 26.96
C ILE A 665 5.67 -5.95 25.50
N PHE A 666 4.39 -6.25 25.24
CA PHE A 666 3.86 -6.20 23.88
C PHE A 666 3.83 -4.78 23.32
N ALA A 667 3.48 -3.77 24.12
CA ALA A 667 3.45 -2.39 23.68
C ALA A 667 4.84 -1.91 23.23
N ALA A 668 5.89 -2.25 23.98
CA ALA A 668 7.27 -1.97 23.58
C ALA A 668 7.66 -2.69 22.28
N GLY A 669 7.21 -3.94 22.09
CA GLY A 669 7.44 -4.69 20.84
C GLY A 669 6.72 -4.12 19.61
N TYR A 670 5.65 -3.34 19.80
CA TYR A 670 4.84 -2.76 18.72
C TYR A 670 4.97 -1.24 18.58
N GLU A 671 5.90 -0.60 19.32
CA GLU A 671 6.07 0.86 19.31
C GLU A 671 6.29 1.42 17.89
N ALA A 672 7.03 0.68 17.05
CA ALA A 672 7.30 1.06 15.65
C ALA A 672 6.06 1.09 14.74
N VAL A 673 4.92 0.53 15.15
CA VAL A 673 3.70 0.45 14.32
C VAL A 673 2.93 1.79 14.31
N GLY A 674 3.18 2.68 15.28
CA GLY A 674 2.59 4.02 15.30
C GLY A 674 1.09 4.08 15.59
N CYS A 675 0.50 3.01 16.14
CA CYS A 675 -0.90 2.93 16.56
C CYS A 675 -1.08 2.10 17.84
N ASP A 676 -2.23 2.26 18.51
CA ASP A 676 -2.58 1.53 19.74
C ASP A 676 -2.79 0.03 19.44
N SER A 677 -1.70 -0.74 19.53
CA SER A 677 -1.64 -2.13 19.09
C SER A 677 -2.00 -3.13 20.20
N VAL A 678 -2.18 -2.67 21.44
CA VAL A 678 -2.38 -3.53 22.62
C VAL A 678 -3.66 -3.16 23.34
N LEU A 679 -4.67 -4.03 23.24
CA LEU A 679 -5.85 -3.91 24.08
C LEU A 679 -5.57 -4.58 25.44
N LYS A 680 -6.02 -3.97 26.54
CA LYS A 680 -6.05 -4.63 27.85
C LYS A 680 -7.35 -4.35 28.60
N THR A 681 -7.71 -5.27 29.48
CA THR A 681 -8.79 -5.04 30.47
C THR A 681 -8.42 -3.85 31.36
N GLN A 682 -9.35 -2.91 31.50
CA GLN A 682 -9.17 -1.68 32.29
C GLN A 682 -9.79 -1.83 33.68
N GLY A 683 -9.09 -1.35 34.71
CA GLY A 683 -9.55 -1.44 36.10
C GLY A 683 -9.98 -2.86 36.48
N ASN A 684 -11.17 -2.98 37.06
CA ASN A 684 -11.74 -4.25 37.53
C ASN A 684 -12.73 -4.90 36.54
N LEU A 685 -12.59 -4.62 35.24
CA LEU A 685 -13.45 -5.18 34.18
C LEU A 685 -13.07 -6.62 33.83
N ASN A 686 -13.06 -7.51 34.82
CA ASN A 686 -12.62 -8.91 34.72
C ASN A 686 -13.74 -9.95 34.94
N ASN A 687 -15.00 -9.49 35.06
CA ASN A 687 -16.18 -10.33 35.28
C ASN A 687 -17.02 -10.54 34.00
N LEU A 688 -18.19 -11.17 34.13
CA LEU A 688 -19.09 -11.51 33.02
C LEU A 688 -19.71 -10.32 32.27
N ILE A 689 -19.53 -9.10 32.75
CA ILE A 689 -19.96 -7.86 32.08
C ILE A 689 -18.73 -7.09 31.57
N GLY A 690 -17.75 -6.87 32.43
CA GLY A 690 -16.58 -6.05 32.14
C GLY A 690 -15.64 -6.64 31.09
N LEU A 691 -15.40 -7.96 31.13
CA LEU A 691 -14.54 -8.61 30.13
C LEU A 691 -15.16 -8.51 28.71
N PRO A 692 -16.46 -8.84 28.50
CA PRO A 692 -17.12 -8.58 27.23
C PRO A 692 -17.01 -7.14 26.74
N LEU A 693 -17.27 -6.14 27.59
CA LEU A 693 -17.17 -4.73 27.21
C LEU A 693 -15.74 -4.34 26.80
N SER A 694 -14.73 -4.92 27.45
CA SER A 694 -13.33 -4.74 27.07
C SER A 694 -13.08 -5.32 25.66
N LEU A 695 -13.51 -6.56 25.41
CA LEU A 695 -13.37 -7.23 24.11
C LEU A 695 -14.13 -6.55 22.97
N LEU A 696 -15.28 -5.93 23.24
CA LEU A 696 -16.06 -5.22 22.24
C LEU A 696 -15.33 -3.99 21.66
N ARG A 697 -14.29 -3.50 22.34
CA ARG A 697 -13.40 -2.43 21.88
C ARG A 697 -12.30 -2.92 20.93
N LEU A 698 -12.22 -4.22 20.66
CA LEU A 698 -11.29 -4.76 19.67
C LEU A 698 -11.52 -4.15 18.28
N LYS A 699 -10.41 -3.72 17.70
CA LYS A 699 -10.27 -3.12 16.37
C LYS A 699 -9.20 -3.83 15.57
N ALA A 700 -9.18 -3.62 14.26
CA ALA A 700 -8.23 -4.23 13.33
C ALA A 700 -6.77 -3.74 13.49
N GLU A 701 -6.56 -2.60 14.14
CA GLU A 701 -5.22 -2.09 14.46
C GLU A 701 -4.53 -2.88 15.58
N HIS A 702 -5.29 -3.47 16.51
CA HIS A 702 -4.71 -4.26 17.58
C HIS A 702 -3.96 -5.48 17.03
N ARG A 703 -2.93 -5.89 17.76
CA ARG A 703 -2.13 -7.10 17.51
C ARG A 703 -2.29 -8.11 18.63
N VAL A 704 -2.53 -7.63 19.84
CA VAL A 704 -2.76 -8.48 21.01
C VAL A 704 -3.82 -7.86 21.93
N ALA A 705 -4.59 -8.71 22.60
CA ALA A 705 -5.42 -8.34 23.74
C ALA A 705 -4.97 -9.11 24.99
N VAL A 706 -4.70 -8.40 26.08
CA VAL A 706 -4.29 -8.98 27.37
C VAL A 706 -5.45 -8.84 28.36
N LEU A 707 -6.07 -9.98 28.68
CA LEU A 707 -7.36 -10.02 29.34
C LEU A 707 -7.26 -10.69 30.71
N GLU A 708 -7.58 -9.93 31.75
CA GLU A 708 -7.71 -10.47 33.10
C GLU A 708 -9.10 -11.08 33.29
N MET A 709 -9.16 -12.26 33.90
CA MET A 709 -10.38 -12.99 34.23
C MET A 709 -10.47 -13.26 35.72
N GLY A 710 -11.51 -12.72 36.35
CA GLY A 710 -11.87 -12.92 37.75
C GLY A 710 -13.07 -13.86 37.89
N MET A 711 -13.21 -14.49 39.05
CA MET A 711 -14.41 -15.23 39.41
C MET A 711 -14.79 -14.98 40.87
N ASN A 712 -16.10 -14.90 41.11
CA ASN A 712 -16.74 -14.92 42.41
C ASN A 712 -17.52 -16.22 42.64
N ARG A 713 -17.97 -16.87 41.56
CA ARG A 713 -18.75 -18.12 41.60
C ARG A 713 -18.06 -19.23 40.80
N PRO A 714 -18.20 -20.51 41.22
CA PRO A 714 -17.71 -21.65 40.45
C PRO A 714 -18.21 -21.62 39.00
N GLY A 715 -17.31 -21.88 38.04
CA GLY A 715 -17.63 -21.96 36.61
C GLY A 715 -17.51 -20.65 35.82
N GLU A 716 -17.32 -19.49 36.48
CA GLU A 716 -17.21 -18.21 35.76
C GLU A 716 -15.97 -18.12 34.86
N ILE A 717 -14.81 -18.62 35.29
CA ILE A 717 -13.61 -18.65 34.44
C ILE A 717 -13.85 -19.44 33.16
N LYS A 718 -14.55 -20.59 33.23
CA LYS A 718 -14.90 -21.37 32.03
C LYS A 718 -15.74 -20.54 31.06
N ARG A 719 -16.71 -19.76 31.58
CA ARG A 719 -17.55 -18.87 30.76
C ARG A 719 -16.74 -17.71 30.18
N LEU A 720 -15.88 -17.06 30.97
CA LEU A 720 -15.01 -15.96 30.53
C LEU A 720 -14.00 -16.41 29.48
N ALA A 721 -13.34 -17.55 29.69
CA ALA A 721 -12.44 -18.16 28.70
C ALA A 721 -13.19 -18.52 27.42
N GLY A 722 -14.41 -19.06 27.54
CA GLY A 722 -15.27 -19.31 26.39
C GLY A 722 -15.64 -18.03 25.63
N ILE A 723 -15.80 -16.88 26.30
CA ILE A 723 -16.06 -15.59 25.64
C ILE A 723 -14.80 -15.04 24.98
N ALA A 724 -13.67 -15.04 25.70
CA ALA A 724 -12.41 -14.47 25.26
C ALA A 724 -11.71 -15.27 24.17
N ASP A 725 -11.91 -16.59 24.13
CA ASP A 725 -11.31 -17.50 23.16
C ASP A 725 -9.77 -17.27 23.08
N PRO A 726 -9.04 -17.47 24.21
CA PRO A 726 -7.64 -17.12 24.31
C PRO A 726 -6.75 -18.04 23.47
N ASP A 727 -5.74 -17.45 22.81
CA ASP A 727 -4.66 -18.20 22.14
C ASP A 727 -3.60 -18.69 23.14
N ILE A 728 -3.44 -17.94 24.24
CA ILE A 728 -2.44 -18.14 25.29
C ILE A 728 -3.17 -17.99 26.62
N GLY A 729 -3.00 -18.93 27.55
CA GLY A 729 -3.70 -18.96 28.84
C GLY A 729 -2.82 -19.36 30.00
#